data_AF-A0AAX0AZS9-F1
#
_entry.id   AF-A0AAX0AZS9-F1
#
_cell.length_a   1.000
_cell.length_b   1.000
_cell.length_c   1.000
_cell.angle_alpha   90.00
_cell.angle_beta   90.00
_cell.angle_gamma   90.00
#
_symmetry.space_group_name_H-M   'P 1'
#
loop_
_entity.id
_entity.type
_entity.pdbx_description
1 polymer ?
#
loop_
_entity_poly.entity_id
_entity_poly.type
_entity_poly.pdbx_seq_one_letter_code
_entity_poly.pdbx_strand_id
1 'polypeptide(L)'
;MESILNDNPIVKVKYDGQIAIATGRSRTSKQWKNKNMLYSALVEKLSHTTRTPETYAEYKKMPKTDRDRIKDVGGFVGGSLKNGRRKAENVANRTLLTLDLDYVNGDVWSSIELLWDFSVVMYSTHTHASDNQRLRLVIPLSSPVLPDEYQAIARMVADDLGIDQFDDTTYEPCRLMYWPSTSSDGEYIFKVQDLPWLNPDEILERYTFGWQDVSYWPESSRARAKLNSTIKKQEDPLEKKGVIGAFCRTYSISEAIEEFLSDVYAAGADDTRYTYLEGSTTGGVVVYDDKFSFSHHGTDPTSGILCNAFDLIRIHKFGELDDNAKEDTPANRLPSFTKMTEFAANDKRVKETIGRERMEKAQEDFDVIVPDEEMSTEWLDNLTYTLNGKLASTISNFSLIIENEPLLKGKIAYNEFSNRAVVIGKLPWRNKNNNEDWNDTDDSGLREFVEKYYHISSTAKCADALALSFEKHSFHPIKDYLNSIIWDGEKRVDTLFIDYLGAEDNNYVRIVTRKVLTAAVARVFKPGIKFDNMLILSGKQGVGKSTIIKKLGQDWYSDSLTTVNGKEAYEQLQGVWILEMAEMMATKKADIEATKHFLSKTEDIYRVAYGRRTSRFPRQCIFIGTSNEREFLRDKTGNRRFWPVDIAINKPNKNVFEDLTEYEIGQIWAEALELFNNGETLYLNYEEEKEAKKQQETHSEESAKAGLIEEYLNKPITDNWYNLGIAEKRNYIHGGDFGESQEGTITRTKTCVMEIWCELFNGDPKMLTQITSREINDILKGIDGWKSYDGRLRFGKTYGTQRAFVRE
;
A
#
# COMPACT_ATOMS: atom_id res chain seq x y z
N MET A 1 -50.94 -11.55 -82.82
CA MET A 1 -52.30 -11.64 -82.23
C MET A 1 -52.09 -12.16 -80.83
N GLU A 2 -52.33 -11.47 -79.74
CA GLU A 2 -53.04 -10.22 -79.46
C GLU A 2 -52.25 -9.43 -78.40
N SER A 3 -52.28 -8.10 -78.52
CA SER A 3 -51.88 -7.18 -77.46
C SER A 3 -52.91 -7.23 -76.34
N ILE A 4 -52.52 -7.74 -75.17
CA ILE A 4 -53.26 -7.45 -73.94
C ILE A 4 -52.75 -6.10 -73.44
N LEU A 5 -53.47 -5.06 -73.83
CA LEU A 5 -53.43 -3.76 -73.16
C LEU A 5 -53.81 -3.98 -71.69
N ASN A 6 -52.90 -3.63 -70.78
CA ASN A 6 -53.20 -3.54 -69.35
C ASN A 6 -54.14 -2.36 -69.12
N ASP A 7 -55.45 -2.61 -69.19
CA ASP A 7 -56.48 -1.75 -68.59
C ASP A 7 -56.44 -1.94 -67.07
N ASN A 8 -55.51 -1.24 -66.40
CA ASN A 8 -55.55 -1.09 -64.95
C ASN A 8 -56.27 0.22 -64.61
N PRO A 9 -57.29 0.21 -63.73
CA PRO A 9 -58.00 1.43 -63.36
C PRO A 9 -57.06 2.37 -62.60
N ILE A 10 -56.82 3.55 -63.16
CA ILE A 10 -56.15 4.66 -62.46
C ILE A 10 -57.04 5.01 -61.26
N VAL A 11 -56.51 4.86 -60.05
CA VAL A 11 -57.20 5.27 -58.81
C VAL A 11 -57.33 6.79 -58.85
N LYS A 12 -58.53 7.30 -59.16
CA LYS A 12 -58.81 8.74 -59.16
C LYS A 12 -58.99 9.19 -57.70
N VAL A 13 -58.03 9.96 -57.20
CA VAL A 13 -58.06 10.57 -55.85
C VAL A 13 -58.60 12.00 -55.97
N LYS A 14 -59.68 12.32 -55.27
CA LYS A 14 -60.33 13.63 -55.21
C LYS A 14 -59.56 14.58 -54.29
N TYR A 15 -59.11 14.10 -53.14
CA TYR A 15 -58.35 14.89 -52.16
C TYR A 15 -56.85 14.68 -52.36
N ASP A 16 -56.28 15.37 -53.36
CA ASP A 16 -54.86 15.27 -53.74
C ASP A 16 -54.08 16.55 -53.39
N GLY A 17 -52.77 16.40 -53.18
CA GLY A 17 -51.88 17.46 -52.73
C GLY A 17 -50.42 17.01 -52.68
N GLN A 18 -49.50 17.94 -52.40
CA GLN A 18 -48.08 17.60 -52.28
C GLN A 18 -47.74 17.02 -50.90
N ILE A 19 -46.99 15.93 -50.90
CA ILE A 19 -46.42 15.29 -49.72
C ILE A 19 -44.89 15.22 -49.85
N ALA A 20 -44.19 15.21 -48.70
CA ALA A 20 -42.76 15.01 -48.63
C ALA A 20 -42.44 13.59 -48.13
N ILE A 21 -41.53 12.89 -48.80
CA ILE A 21 -41.03 11.59 -48.36
C ILE A 21 -39.51 11.49 -48.51
N ALA A 22 -38.86 10.75 -47.63
CA ALA A 22 -37.46 10.38 -47.77
C ALA A 22 -37.37 8.92 -48.20
N THR A 23 -36.67 8.64 -49.30
CA THR A 23 -36.61 7.30 -49.90
C THR A 23 -35.23 6.66 -49.75
N GLY A 24 -35.22 5.36 -49.44
CA GLY A 24 -34.02 4.53 -49.29
C GLY A 24 -34.09 3.28 -50.17
N ARG A 25 -32.92 2.77 -50.59
CA ARG A 25 -32.82 1.53 -51.40
C ARG A 25 -33.01 0.26 -50.56
N SER A 26 -32.75 0.37 -49.27
CA SER A 26 -32.87 -0.70 -48.29
C SER A 26 -33.06 -0.09 -46.89
N ARG A 27 -33.47 -0.90 -45.92
CA ARG A 27 -33.54 -0.50 -44.50
C ARG A 27 -32.19 -0.06 -43.91
N THR A 28 -31.09 -0.58 -44.46
CA THR A 28 -29.70 -0.33 -44.05
C THR A 28 -29.05 0.85 -44.79
N SER A 29 -29.80 1.56 -45.63
CA SER A 29 -29.30 2.73 -46.35
C SER A 29 -28.82 3.81 -45.38
N LYS A 30 -27.54 4.20 -45.48
CA LYS A 30 -26.97 5.31 -44.70
C LYS A 30 -27.33 6.69 -45.26
N GLN A 31 -27.70 6.75 -46.54
CA GLN A 31 -28.11 7.97 -47.23
C GLN A 31 -29.52 7.82 -47.80
N TRP A 32 -30.40 8.72 -47.39
CA TRP A 32 -31.79 8.82 -47.78
C TRP A 32 -32.01 10.07 -48.63
N LYS A 33 -32.88 9.97 -49.64
CA LYS A 33 -33.16 11.05 -50.57
C LYS A 33 -34.55 11.63 -50.33
N ASN A 34 -34.62 12.89 -49.89
CA ASN A 34 -35.86 13.64 -49.77
C ASN A 34 -36.45 13.91 -51.17
N LYS A 35 -37.77 13.73 -51.31
CA LYS A 35 -38.54 13.94 -52.54
C LYS A 35 -39.92 14.49 -52.19
N ASN A 36 -40.42 15.39 -53.03
CA ASN A 36 -41.82 15.79 -53.01
C ASN A 36 -42.58 15.07 -54.12
N MET A 37 -43.80 14.62 -53.86
CA MET A 37 -44.66 13.99 -54.85
C MET A 37 -46.14 14.26 -54.53
N LEU A 38 -47.03 14.02 -55.50
CA LEU A 38 -48.47 14.03 -55.24
C LEU A 38 -48.89 12.81 -54.41
N TYR A 39 -49.88 12.98 -53.54
CA TYR A 39 -50.44 11.88 -52.76
C TYR A 39 -51.04 10.81 -53.68
N SER A 40 -51.72 11.21 -54.74
CA SER A 40 -52.21 10.30 -55.80
C SER A 40 -51.11 9.41 -56.38
N ALA A 41 -49.92 9.96 -56.64
CA ALA A 41 -48.77 9.19 -57.13
C ALA A 41 -48.22 8.21 -56.08
N LEU A 42 -48.35 8.51 -54.79
CA LEU A 42 -48.01 7.57 -53.73
C LEU A 42 -49.06 6.46 -53.63
N VAL A 43 -50.35 6.79 -53.69
CA VAL A 43 -51.46 5.83 -53.70
C VAL A 43 -51.32 4.85 -54.86
N GLU A 44 -51.05 5.35 -56.08
CA GLU A 44 -50.81 4.53 -57.27
C GLU A 44 -49.57 3.63 -57.09
N LYS A 45 -48.49 4.14 -56.49
CA LYS A 45 -47.33 3.32 -56.21
C LYS A 45 -47.63 2.22 -55.19
N LEU A 46 -48.43 2.51 -54.17
CA LEU A 46 -48.84 1.56 -53.15
C LEU A 46 -49.91 0.58 -53.65
N SER A 47 -50.64 0.85 -54.73
CA SER A 47 -51.60 -0.12 -55.29
C SER A 47 -50.93 -1.33 -55.95
N HIS A 48 -49.60 -1.28 -56.14
CA HIS A 48 -48.81 -2.32 -56.79
C HIS A 48 -47.79 -2.92 -55.84
N THR A 49 -47.83 -4.25 -55.66
CA THR A 49 -46.84 -4.98 -54.86
C THR A 49 -45.71 -5.57 -55.70
N THR A 50 -44.50 -5.62 -55.15
CA THR A 50 -43.39 -6.36 -55.74
C THR A 50 -43.50 -7.84 -55.38
N ARG A 51 -43.73 -8.69 -56.38
CA ARG A 51 -43.77 -10.15 -56.19
C ARG A 51 -42.37 -10.73 -56.09
N THR A 52 -42.08 -11.41 -55.00
CA THR A 52 -40.81 -12.10 -54.77
C THR A 52 -40.89 -13.58 -55.17
N PRO A 53 -39.76 -14.24 -55.51
CA PRO A 53 -39.79 -15.57 -56.13
C PRO A 53 -40.27 -16.71 -55.22
N GLU A 54 -40.13 -16.58 -53.90
CA GLU A 54 -40.49 -17.62 -52.93
C GLU A 54 -42.00 -17.67 -52.66
N THR A 55 -42.48 -18.82 -52.20
CA THR A 55 -43.83 -18.97 -51.65
C THR A 55 -43.90 -18.47 -50.21
N TYR A 56 -45.10 -18.11 -49.71
CA TYR A 56 -45.30 -17.67 -48.34
C TYR A 56 -44.86 -18.73 -47.32
N ALA A 57 -45.10 -20.01 -47.62
CA ALA A 57 -44.68 -21.12 -46.78
C ALA A 57 -43.15 -21.27 -46.72
N GLU A 58 -42.44 -21.07 -47.83
CA GLU A 58 -40.98 -21.04 -47.87
C GLU A 58 -40.44 -19.85 -47.09
N TYR A 59 -40.97 -18.64 -47.35
CA TYR A 59 -40.61 -17.43 -46.64
C TYR A 59 -40.73 -17.59 -45.12
N LYS A 60 -41.84 -18.15 -44.63
CA LYS A 60 -42.07 -18.35 -43.18
C LYS A 60 -41.03 -19.26 -42.53
N LYS A 61 -40.50 -20.24 -43.27
CA LYS A 61 -39.45 -21.18 -42.80
C LYS A 61 -38.04 -20.61 -42.85
N MET A 62 -37.81 -19.50 -43.55
CA MET A 62 -36.48 -18.89 -43.66
C MET A 62 -36.02 -18.24 -42.34
N PRO A 63 -34.70 -18.18 -42.10
CA PRO A 63 -34.12 -17.38 -41.02
C PRO A 63 -34.55 -15.91 -41.09
N LYS A 64 -34.64 -15.24 -39.93
CA LYS A 64 -35.06 -13.82 -39.84
C LYS A 64 -34.23 -12.90 -40.74
N THR A 65 -32.92 -13.13 -40.84
CA THR A 65 -32.00 -12.38 -41.69
C THR A 65 -32.35 -12.46 -43.16
N ASP A 66 -32.69 -13.66 -43.66
CA ASP A 66 -33.09 -13.87 -45.05
C ASP A 66 -34.48 -13.28 -45.33
N ARG A 67 -35.43 -13.45 -44.40
CA ARG A 67 -36.76 -12.82 -44.48
C ARG A 67 -36.67 -11.30 -44.57
N ASP A 68 -35.83 -10.70 -43.71
CA ASP A 68 -35.60 -9.26 -43.70
C ASP A 68 -34.94 -8.78 -45.00
N ARG A 69 -34.06 -9.56 -45.63
CA ARG A 69 -33.44 -9.24 -46.92
C ARG A 69 -34.45 -9.33 -48.07
N ILE A 70 -35.29 -10.35 -48.10
CA ILE A 70 -36.24 -10.61 -49.20
C ILE A 70 -37.36 -9.57 -49.22
N LYS A 71 -37.93 -9.24 -48.06
CA LYS A 71 -39.02 -8.25 -47.99
C LYS A 71 -38.54 -6.82 -48.29
N ASP A 72 -37.24 -6.55 -48.15
CA ASP A 72 -36.63 -5.25 -48.30
C ASP A 72 -36.42 -4.89 -49.78
N VAL A 73 -37.49 -4.42 -50.40
CA VAL A 73 -37.49 -3.84 -51.76
C VAL A 73 -37.33 -2.31 -51.71
N GLY A 74 -36.68 -1.81 -50.64
CA GLY A 74 -36.59 -0.40 -50.30
C GLY A 74 -37.80 0.10 -49.50
N GLY A 75 -37.76 1.38 -49.15
CA GLY A 75 -38.83 1.99 -48.36
C GLY A 75 -38.82 3.51 -48.37
N PHE A 76 -39.71 4.08 -47.57
CA PHE A 76 -39.86 5.52 -47.39
C PHE A 76 -40.10 5.90 -45.92
N VAL A 77 -39.68 7.10 -45.55
CA VAL A 77 -40.14 7.80 -44.35
C VAL A 77 -41.13 8.86 -44.81
N GLY A 78 -42.28 8.97 -44.14
CA GLY A 78 -43.37 9.89 -44.49
C GLY A 78 -43.10 11.35 -44.15
N GLY A 79 -41.95 11.88 -44.54
CA GLY A 79 -41.50 13.24 -44.25
C GLY A 79 -40.08 13.51 -44.76
N SER A 80 -39.46 14.58 -44.27
CA SER A 80 -38.10 14.99 -44.68
C SER A 80 -37.05 14.68 -43.62
N LEU A 81 -35.84 14.29 -44.04
CA LEU A 81 -34.68 14.05 -43.16
C LEU A 81 -33.61 15.13 -43.31
N LYS A 82 -33.09 15.63 -42.19
CA LYS A 82 -31.88 16.46 -42.11
C LYS A 82 -30.67 15.62 -42.50
N ASN A 83 -29.75 16.21 -43.27
CA ASN A 83 -28.48 15.59 -43.68
C ASN A 83 -28.61 14.22 -44.39
N GLY A 84 -29.81 13.85 -44.87
CA GLY A 84 -30.07 12.57 -45.52
C GLY A 84 -29.83 11.33 -44.63
N ARG A 85 -29.81 11.47 -43.30
CA ARG A 85 -29.60 10.36 -42.36
C ARG A 85 -30.89 10.02 -41.61
N ARG A 86 -31.16 8.72 -41.47
CA ARG A 86 -32.31 8.20 -40.70
C ARG A 86 -31.89 7.91 -39.25
N LYS A 87 -31.77 8.97 -38.45
CA LYS A 87 -31.69 8.96 -36.98
C LYS A 87 -32.83 9.84 -36.43
N ALA A 88 -33.24 9.64 -35.18
CA ALA A 88 -34.38 10.38 -34.61
C ALA A 88 -34.14 11.90 -34.60
N GLU A 89 -32.96 12.35 -34.16
CA GLU A 89 -32.49 13.76 -34.20
C GLU A 89 -32.51 14.39 -35.60
N ASN A 90 -32.44 13.56 -36.65
CA ASN A 90 -32.34 13.98 -38.04
C ASN A 90 -33.70 14.00 -38.76
N VAL A 91 -34.82 13.78 -38.07
CA VAL A 91 -36.15 13.96 -38.69
C VAL A 91 -36.49 15.45 -38.70
N ALA A 92 -36.72 16.03 -39.89
CA ALA A 92 -37.04 17.45 -40.02
C ALA A 92 -38.53 17.72 -39.82
N ASN A 93 -39.38 16.89 -40.44
CA ASN A 93 -40.84 16.95 -40.34
C ASN A 93 -41.45 15.62 -40.82
N ARG A 94 -42.75 15.45 -40.57
CA ARG A 94 -43.60 14.38 -41.08
C ARG A 94 -44.78 14.99 -41.82
N THR A 95 -45.09 14.49 -43.01
CA THR A 95 -46.30 14.87 -43.77
C THR A 95 -47.27 13.69 -43.95
N LEU A 96 -46.88 12.50 -43.48
CA LEU A 96 -47.72 11.30 -43.45
C LEU A 96 -47.64 10.63 -42.08
N LEU A 97 -48.78 10.21 -41.54
CA LEU A 97 -48.80 9.13 -40.55
C LEU A 97 -48.60 7.81 -41.24
N THR A 98 -47.71 7.00 -40.68
CA THR A 98 -47.44 5.67 -41.18
C THR A 98 -47.53 4.69 -40.03
N LEU A 99 -48.55 3.85 -40.02
CA LEU A 99 -48.86 2.95 -38.91
C LEU A 99 -48.74 1.49 -39.34
N ASP A 100 -47.94 0.68 -38.65
CA ASP A 100 -47.86 -0.78 -38.80
C ASP A 100 -48.93 -1.45 -37.90
N LEU A 101 -49.90 -2.12 -38.51
CA LEU A 101 -50.94 -2.91 -37.86
C LEU A 101 -50.53 -4.39 -37.88
N ASP A 102 -49.95 -4.87 -36.77
CA ASP A 102 -49.34 -6.21 -36.68
C ASP A 102 -50.19 -7.22 -35.89
N TYR A 103 -51.21 -6.76 -35.16
CA TYR A 103 -52.04 -7.54 -34.23
C TYR A 103 -53.54 -7.31 -34.48
N VAL A 104 -53.93 -7.28 -35.76
CA VAL A 104 -55.30 -6.97 -36.19
C VAL A 104 -56.27 -8.05 -35.71
N ASN A 105 -57.37 -7.62 -35.09
CA ASN A 105 -58.47 -8.49 -34.68
C ASN A 105 -59.76 -8.11 -35.45
N GLY A 106 -60.35 -9.07 -36.14
CA GLY A 106 -61.61 -8.85 -36.88
C GLY A 106 -61.44 -8.04 -38.16
N ASP A 107 -62.46 -7.25 -38.51
CA ASP A 107 -62.49 -6.42 -39.72
C ASP A 107 -62.11 -4.96 -39.40
N VAL A 108 -60.81 -4.68 -39.49
CA VAL A 108 -60.27 -3.34 -39.22
C VAL A 108 -60.68 -2.31 -40.27
N TRP A 109 -60.97 -2.73 -41.52
CA TRP A 109 -61.34 -1.79 -42.57
C TRP A 109 -62.72 -1.18 -42.33
N SER A 110 -63.70 -2.02 -41.96
CA SER A 110 -65.03 -1.53 -41.57
C SER A 110 -64.95 -0.61 -40.35
N SER A 111 -64.00 -0.86 -39.44
CA SER A 111 -63.77 0.01 -38.28
C SER A 111 -63.19 1.37 -38.69
N ILE A 112 -62.25 1.38 -39.65
CA ILE A 112 -61.70 2.60 -40.26
C ILE A 112 -62.80 3.43 -40.93
N GLU A 113 -63.63 2.80 -41.76
CA GLU A 113 -64.73 3.50 -42.47
C GLU A 113 -65.78 4.08 -41.51
N LEU A 114 -65.94 3.48 -40.33
CA LEU A 114 -66.88 3.94 -39.30
C LEU A 114 -66.31 5.05 -38.41
N LEU A 115 -65.04 4.95 -38.03
CA LEU A 115 -64.43 5.80 -37.00
C LEU A 115 -63.68 7.01 -37.56
N TRP A 116 -63.19 6.92 -38.81
CA TRP A 116 -62.34 7.94 -39.39
C TRP A 116 -63.00 8.61 -40.59
N ASP A 117 -62.99 9.94 -40.60
CA ASP A 117 -63.56 10.80 -41.63
C ASP A 117 -62.49 11.46 -42.54
N PHE A 118 -61.27 10.91 -42.54
CA PHE A 118 -60.12 11.40 -43.30
C PHE A 118 -59.55 10.35 -44.26
N SER A 119 -58.68 10.79 -45.18
CA SER A 119 -58.08 9.90 -46.18
C SER A 119 -57.11 8.90 -45.56
N VAL A 120 -57.15 7.65 -46.02
CA VAL A 120 -56.20 6.61 -45.63
C VAL A 120 -56.01 5.60 -46.75
N VAL A 121 -54.75 5.18 -46.93
CA VAL A 121 -54.38 4.02 -47.74
C VAL A 121 -54.01 2.88 -46.80
N MET A 122 -54.61 1.72 -47.01
CA MET A 122 -54.25 0.49 -46.32
C MET A 122 -53.63 -0.50 -47.31
N TYR A 123 -52.48 -1.08 -46.95
CA TYR A 123 -51.88 -2.16 -47.74
C TYR A 123 -51.25 -3.25 -46.88
N SER A 124 -51.17 -4.48 -47.39
CA SER A 124 -50.62 -5.60 -46.65
C SER A 124 -49.08 -5.60 -46.59
N THR A 125 -48.54 -6.12 -45.49
CA THR A 125 -47.10 -6.40 -45.36
C THR A 125 -46.75 -7.73 -46.04
N HIS A 126 -45.45 -7.97 -46.27
CA HIS A 126 -44.95 -9.24 -46.82
C HIS A 126 -45.38 -10.49 -46.01
N THR A 127 -45.61 -10.31 -44.71
CA THR A 127 -45.98 -11.39 -43.77
C THR A 127 -47.49 -11.53 -43.55
N HIS A 128 -48.30 -10.85 -44.36
CA HIS A 128 -49.75 -10.94 -44.26
C HIS A 128 -50.27 -12.32 -44.65
N ALA A 129 -51.27 -12.81 -43.89
CA ALA A 129 -52.10 -13.95 -44.25
C ALA A 129 -53.54 -13.74 -43.75
N SER A 130 -54.50 -14.46 -44.31
CA SER A 130 -55.93 -14.33 -43.96
C SER A 130 -56.23 -14.62 -42.48
N ASP A 131 -55.45 -15.49 -41.85
CA ASP A 131 -55.53 -15.86 -40.43
C ASP A 131 -54.61 -15.05 -39.52
N ASN A 132 -53.80 -14.15 -40.09
CA ASN A 132 -52.83 -13.31 -39.38
C ASN A 132 -52.61 -12.01 -40.18
N GLN A 133 -53.59 -11.12 -40.08
CA GLN A 133 -53.60 -9.88 -40.86
C GLN A 133 -52.50 -8.92 -40.37
N ARG A 134 -51.54 -8.64 -41.26
CA ARG A 134 -50.50 -7.63 -41.04
C ARG A 134 -50.57 -6.55 -42.11
N LEU A 135 -50.94 -5.34 -41.71
CA LEU A 135 -51.35 -4.26 -42.58
C LEU A 135 -50.56 -2.99 -42.27
N ARG A 136 -50.57 -2.03 -43.19
CA ARG A 136 -49.99 -0.70 -43.01
C ARG A 136 -50.99 0.35 -43.40
N LEU A 137 -51.08 1.40 -42.59
CA LEU A 137 -51.90 2.57 -42.86
C LEU A 137 -51.00 3.75 -43.22
N VAL A 138 -51.36 4.47 -44.28
CA VAL A 138 -50.70 5.69 -44.72
C VAL A 138 -51.73 6.80 -44.83
N ILE A 139 -51.63 7.77 -43.94
CA ILE A 139 -52.61 8.85 -43.76
C ILE A 139 -51.91 10.17 -44.09
N PRO A 140 -52.39 10.95 -45.08
CA PRO A 140 -51.83 12.26 -45.38
C PRO A 140 -52.27 13.31 -44.34
N LEU A 141 -51.34 14.17 -43.96
CA LEU A 141 -51.57 15.28 -43.03
C LEU A 141 -51.77 16.58 -43.81
N SER A 142 -52.78 17.37 -43.43
CA SER A 142 -53.09 18.67 -44.05
C SER A 142 -51.98 19.73 -43.84
N SER A 143 -51.12 19.55 -42.82
CA SER A 143 -49.92 20.34 -42.58
C SER A 143 -48.74 19.45 -42.16
N PRO A 144 -47.47 19.85 -42.42
CA PRO A 144 -46.31 19.15 -41.89
C PRO A 144 -46.22 19.31 -40.37
N VAL A 145 -45.87 18.23 -39.68
CA VAL A 145 -45.72 18.20 -38.22
C VAL A 145 -44.28 17.89 -37.80
N LEU A 146 -43.91 18.33 -36.60
CA LEU A 146 -42.65 18.02 -35.96
C LEU A 146 -42.60 16.56 -35.48
N PRO A 147 -41.40 16.01 -35.20
CA PRO A 147 -41.24 14.63 -34.71
C PRO A 147 -42.07 14.27 -33.47
N ASP A 148 -42.25 15.20 -32.54
CA ASP A 148 -42.98 14.92 -31.29
C ASP A 148 -44.50 15.03 -31.50
N GLU A 149 -44.97 16.01 -32.27
CA GLU A 149 -46.36 16.11 -32.73
C GLU A 149 -46.78 14.83 -33.48
N TYR A 150 -45.91 14.32 -34.36
CA TYR A 150 -46.14 13.05 -35.05
C TYR A 150 -46.42 11.90 -34.09
N GLN A 151 -45.65 11.78 -33.00
CA GLN A 151 -45.82 10.71 -32.02
C GLN A 151 -47.15 10.82 -31.29
N ALA A 152 -47.51 12.02 -30.82
CA ALA A 152 -48.77 12.29 -30.15
C ALA A 152 -49.95 11.95 -31.08
N ILE A 153 -49.94 12.52 -32.28
CA ILE A 153 -51.00 12.31 -33.28
C ILE A 153 -51.10 10.81 -33.63
N ALA A 154 -49.99 10.16 -33.93
CA ALA A 154 -49.98 8.75 -34.31
C ALA A 154 -50.55 7.84 -33.21
N ARG A 155 -50.26 8.13 -31.94
CA ARG A 155 -50.78 7.36 -30.79
C ARG A 155 -52.27 7.62 -30.56
N MET A 156 -52.72 8.87 -30.64
CA MET A 156 -54.14 9.21 -30.49
C MET A 156 -54.99 8.61 -31.62
N VAL A 157 -54.51 8.68 -32.86
CA VAL A 157 -55.17 8.03 -34.00
C VAL A 157 -55.15 6.50 -33.87
N ALA A 158 -54.06 5.90 -33.39
CA ALA A 158 -54.02 4.46 -33.13
C ALA A 158 -54.98 4.02 -32.00
N ASP A 159 -55.18 4.86 -30.99
CA ASP A 159 -56.09 4.59 -29.88
C ASP A 159 -57.56 4.48 -30.33
N ASP A 160 -57.96 5.21 -31.37
CA ASP A 160 -59.32 5.12 -31.95
C ASP A 160 -59.68 3.70 -32.40
N LEU A 161 -58.70 2.96 -32.93
CA LEU A 161 -58.87 1.55 -33.34
C LEU A 161 -58.47 0.56 -32.23
N GLY A 162 -58.05 1.05 -31.07
CA GLY A 162 -57.41 0.27 -30.03
C GLY A 162 -55.91 0.12 -30.28
N ILE A 163 -55.12 0.84 -29.48
CA ILE A 163 -53.67 0.95 -29.65
C ILE A 163 -52.93 -0.40 -29.61
N ASP A 164 -53.51 -1.40 -28.94
CA ASP A 164 -52.99 -2.77 -28.88
C ASP A 164 -53.06 -3.53 -30.23
N GLN A 165 -53.64 -2.97 -31.29
CA GLN A 165 -53.56 -3.58 -32.64
C GLN A 165 -52.27 -3.22 -33.40
N PHE A 166 -51.55 -2.19 -32.94
CA PHE A 166 -50.41 -1.60 -33.63
C PHE A 166 -49.07 -2.12 -33.10
N ASP A 167 -48.04 -2.10 -33.96
CA ASP A 167 -46.66 -2.35 -33.55
C ASP A 167 -46.13 -1.21 -32.67
N ASP A 168 -45.52 -1.53 -31.53
CA ASP A 168 -45.11 -0.54 -30.53
C ASP A 168 -44.08 0.47 -31.07
N THR A 169 -43.33 0.11 -32.12
CA THR A 169 -42.29 0.98 -32.73
C THR A 169 -42.83 1.84 -33.86
N THR A 170 -44.12 1.73 -34.22
CA THR A 170 -44.68 2.49 -35.35
C THR A 170 -44.75 3.99 -35.12
N TYR A 171 -44.73 4.40 -33.85
CA TYR A 171 -44.79 5.81 -33.44
C TYR A 171 -43.43 6.51 -33.55
N GLU A 172 -42.33 5.79 -33.76
CA GLU A 172 -40.99 6.38 -33.89
C GLU A 172 -40.94 7.35 -35.09
N PRO A 173 -40.51 8.61 -34.93
CA PRO A 173 -40.51 9.58 -36.03
C PRO A 173 -39.63 9.19 -37.21
N CYS A 174 -38.51 8.48 -36.94
CA CYS A 174 -37.60 8.00 -37.96
C CYS A 174 -37.97 6.62 -38.53
N ARG A 175 -39.16 6.09 -38.19
CA ARG A 175 -39.65 4.82 -38.70
C ARG A 175 -39.82 4.88 -40.22
N LEU A 176 -39.29 3.86 -40.90
CA LEU A 176 -39.50 3.67 -42.34
C LEU A 176 -40.64 2.69 -42.59
N MET A 177 -41.36 2.87 -43.69
CA MET A 177 -42.27 1.89 -44.25
C MET A 177 -41.66 1.27 -45.49
N TYR A 178 -41.64 -0.06 -45.54
CA TYR A 178 -41.22 -0.78 -46.74
C TYR A 178 -42.22 -0.53 -47.87
N TRP A 179 -41.72 -0.41 -49.09
CA TRP A 179 -42.59 -0.54 -50.26
C TRP A 179 -43.27 -1.92 -50.24
N PRO A 180 -44.49 -2.03 -50.78
CA PRO A 180 -45.22 -3.28 -50.77
C PRO A 180 -44.45 -4.38 -51.52
N SER A 181 -44.26 -5.50 -50.82
CA SER A 181 -43.72 -6.73 -51.37
C SER A 181 -44.56 -7.90 -50.87
N THR A 182 -44.70 -8.93 -51.69
CA THR A 182 -45.54 -10.10 -51.39
C THR A 182 -44.91 -11.34 -52.01
N SER A 183 -44.90 -12.45 -51.28
CA SER A 183 -44.47 -13.75 -51.82
C SER A 183 -45.24 -14.11 -53.09
N SER A 184 -44.67 -14.99 -53.92
CA SER A 184 -45.20 -15.37 -55.24
C SER A 184 -46.69 -15.79 -55.21
N ASP A 185 -47.10 -16.51 -54.16
CA ASP A 185 -48.45 -17.02 -53.92
C ASP A 185 -49.22 -16.27 -52.82
N GLY A 186 -48.65 -15.20 -52.24
CA GLY A 186 -49.25 -14.47 -51.14
C GLY A 186 -50.43 -13.58 -51.54
N GLU A 187 -51.29 -13.21 -50.58
CA GLU A 187 -52.37 -12.26 -50.80
C GLU A 187 -51.89 -10.81 -50.62
N TYR A 188 -52.21 -9.95 -51.59
CA TYR A 188 -51.95 -8.51 -51.48
C TYR A 188 -53.25 -7.76 -51.27
N ILE A 189 -53.43 -7.18 -50.08
CA ILE A 189 -54.57 -6.33 -49.76
C ILE A 189 -54.17 -4.89 -50.04
N PHE A 190 -55.03 -4.17 -50.77
CA PHE A 190 -54.93 -2.74 -50.97
C PHE A 190 -56.33 -2.13 -50.91
N LYS A 191 -56.52 -1.14 -50.03
CA LYS A 191 -57.78 -0.41 -49.88
C LYS A 191 -57.50 1.09 -49.70
N VAL A 192 -58.42 1.93 -50.18
CA VAL A 192 -58.28 3.39 -50.14
C VAL A 192 -59.60 4.01 -49.71
N GLN A 193 -59.52 4.95 -48.77
CA GLN A 193 -60.58 5.87 -48.41
C GLN A 193 -60.15 7.28 -48.82
N ASP A 194 -60.91 7.90 -49.71
CA ASP A 194 -60.62 9.21 -50.29
C ASP A 194 -61.53 10.29 -49.70
N LEU A 195 -61.07 10.88 -48.60
CA LEU A 195 -61.73 11.92 -47.79
C LEU A 195 -60.74 13.08 -47.54
N PRO A 196 -61.12 14.19 -46.87
CA PRO A 196 -60.15 15.24 -46.52
C PRO A 196 -58.92 14.70 -45.77
N TRP A 197 -57.78 15.39 -45.89
CA TRP A 197 -56.56 14.99 -45.19
C TRP A 197 -56.69 15.25 -43.68
N LEU A 198 -56.05 14.41 -42.88
CA LEU A 198 -56.12 14.52 -41.42
C LEU A 198 -55.58 15.88 -40.98
N ASN A 199 -56.33 16.59 -40.12
CA ASN A 199 -55.88 17.82 -39.49
C ASN A 199 -55.09 17.51 -38.22
N PRO A 200 -53.76 17.76 -38.18
CA PRO A 200 -52.94 17.55 -37.00
C PRO A 200 -53.48 18.24 -35.75
N ASP A 201 -53.90 19.49 -35.88
CA ASP A 201 -54.28 20.35 -34.75
C ASP A 201 -55.52 19.80 -34.04
N GLU A 202 -56.51 19.33 -34.82
CA GLU A 202 -57.73 18.69 -34.28
C GLU A 202 -57.42 17.43 -33.46
N ILE A 203 -56.38 16.67 -33.82
CA ILE A 203 -55.96 15.51 -33.04
C ILE A 203 -55.20 15.91 -31.79
N LEU A 204 -54.31 16.90 -31.89
CA LEU A 204 -53.54 17.40 -30.75
C LEU A 204 -54.44 18.04 -29.68
N GLU A 205 -55.55 18.68 -30.08
CA GLU A 205 -56.56 19.23 -29.17
C GLU A 205 -57.34 18.18 -28.36
N ARG A 206 -57.31 16.90 -28.77
CA ARG A 206 -57.94 15.80 -28.01
C ARG A 206 -57.26 15.50 -26.68
N TYR A 207 -56.04 16.00 -26.46
CA TYR A 207 -55.31 15.82 -25.21
C TYR A 207 -55.78 16.80 -24.13
N THR A 208 -56.50 16.29 -23.12
CA THR A 208 -57.08 17.08 -22.02
C THR A 208 -56.07 17.98 -21.30
N PHE A 209 -54.83 17.54 -21.16
CA PHE A 209 -53.76 18.26 -20.44
C PHE A 209 -52.69 18.83 -21.36
N GLY A 210 -52.99 18.94 -22.67
CA GLY A 210 -52.01 19.29 -23.69
C GLY A 210 -51.20 18.08 -24.13
N TRP A 211 -50.90 18.01 -25.43
CA TRP A 211 -50.16 16.88 -26.00
C TRP A 211 -48.67 16.90 -25.61
N GLN A 212 -48.16 18.02 -25.10
CA GLN A 212 -46.77 18.16 -24.68
C GLN A 212 -46.45 17.32 -23.43
N ASP A 213 -47.47 16.89 -22.67
CA ASP A 213 -47.30 15.94 -21.57
C ASP A 213 -47.42 14.49 -22.08
N VAL A 214 -46.26 13.85 -22.23
CA VAL A 214 -46.17 12.47 -22.73
C VAL A 214 -46.80 11.43 -21.81
N SER A 215 -47.02 11.74 -20.53
CA SER A 215 -47.55 10.78 -19.56
C SER A 215 -49.00 10.39 -19.83
N TYR A 216 -49.73 11.27 -20.53
CA TYR A 216 -51.11 11.06 -20.96
C TYR A 216 -51.20 10.47 -22.37
N TRP A 217 -50.08 10.14 -23.00
CA TRP A 217 -50.10 9.52 -24.31
C TRP A 217 -50.64 8.09 -24.24
N PRO A 218 -51.54 7.71 -25.17
CA PRO A 218 -51.94 6.31 -25.31
C PRO A 218 -50.72 5.39 -25.48
N GLU A 219 -50.72 4.29 -24.75
CA GLU A 219 -49.66 3.28 -24.75
C GLU A 219 -50.26 1.88 -24.79
N SER A 220 -49.63 1.00 -25.57
CA SER A 220 -50.01 -0.42 -25.61
C SER A 220 -49.74 -1.09 -24.27
N SER A 221 -50.58 -2.05 -23.91
CA SER A 221 -50.39 -2.90 -22.74
C SER A 221 -49.06 -3.66 -22.82
N ARG A 222 -48.63 -4.00 -24.05
CA ARG A 222 -47.35 -4.65 -24.36
C ARG A 222 -46.14 -3.79 -24.04
N ALA A 223 -46.14 -2.51 -24.43
CA ALA A 223 -45.02 -1.61 -24.19
C ALA A 223 -44.73 -1.48 -22.68
N ARG A 224 -45.79 -1.29 -21.87
CA ARG A 224 -45.69 -1.22 -20.41
C ARG A 224 -45.20 -2.53 -19.78
N ALA A 225 -45.73 -3.67 -20.22
CA ALA A 225 -45.29 -4.98 -19.74
C ALA A 225 -43.82 -5.28 -20.09
N LYS A 226 -43.38 -4.86 -21.28
CA LYS A 226 -42.00 -5.03 -21.76
C LYS A 226 -40.99 -4.19 -20.97
N LEU A 227 -41.33 -2.95 -20.63
CA LEU A 227 -40.46 -2.10 -19.80
C LEU A 227 -40.29 -2.69 -18.39
N ASN A 228 -41.40 -3.04 -17.73
CA ASN A 228 -41.38 -3.68 -16.41
C ASN A 228 -40.62 -5.01 -16.41
N SER A 229 -40.74 -5.81 -17.48
CA SER A 229 -39.95 -7.04 -17.62
C SER A 229 -38.46 -6.76 -17.81
N THR A 230 -38.10 -5.70 -18.54
CA THR A 230 -36.71 -5.30 -18.78
C THR A 230 -36.03 -4.82 -17.49
N ILE A 231 -36.73 -4.02 -16.67
CA ILE A 231 -36.24 -3.58 -15.35
C ILE A 231 -35.98 -4.79 -14.45
N LYS A 232 -36.93 -5.73 -14.36
CA LYS A 232 -36.79 -6.96 -13.55
C LYS A 232 -35.68 -7.91 -14.02
N LYS A 233 -35.26 -7.83 -15.29
CA LYS A 233 -34.18 -8.66 -15.86
C LYS A 233 -32.81 -8.02 -15.68
N GLN A 234 -32.73 -6.71 -15.45
CA GLN A 234 -31.46 -6.03 -15.18
C GLN A 234 -31.00 -6.37 -13.77
N GLU A 235 -29.69 -6.60 -13.64
CA GLU A 235 -29.02 -6.66 -12.34
C GLU A 235 -29.09 -5.29 -11.66
N ASP A 236 -29.26 -5.28 -10.33
CA ASP A 236 -29.29 -4.03 -9.56
C ASP A 236 -27.97 -3.26 -9.76
N PRO A 237 -28.01 -2.02 -10.28
CA PRO A 237 -26.81 -1.25 -10.55
C PRO A 237 -25.99 -0.97 -9.27
N LEU A 238 -26.62 -0.97 -8.10
CA LEU A 238 -25.95 -0.76 -6.82
C LEU A 238 -25.16 -2.00 -6.36
N GLU A 239 -25.55 -3.20 -6.79
CA GLU A 239 -24.84 -4.45 -6.45
C GLU A 239 -23.68 -4.76 -7.42
N LYS A 240 -23.62 -4.07 -8.56
CA LYS A 240 -22.57 -4.28 -9.57
C LYS A 240 -21.18 -4.01 -8.98
N LYS A 241 -20.22 -4.84 -9.38
CA LYS A 241 -18.81 -4.69 -8.99
C LYS A 241 -18.06 -3.76 -9.94
N GLY A 242 -16.95 -3.21 -9.45
CA GLY A 242 -16.06 -2.35 -10.22
C GLY A 242 -16.62 -0.94 -10.42
N VAL A 243 -16.00 -0.19 -11.33
CA VAL A 243 -16.24 1.26 -11.51
C VAL A 243 -17.70 1.61 -11.87
N ILE A 244 -18.42 0.73 -12.56
CA ILE A 244 -19.81 0.96 -12.97
C ILE A 244 -20.71 0.99 -11.74
N GLY A 245 -20.64 -0.05 -10.91
CA GLY A 245 -21.45 -0.10 -9.70
C GLY A 245 -21.00 0.91 -8.66
N ALA A 246 -19.69 1.19 -8.58
CA ALA A 246 -19.19 2.29 -7.74
C ALA A 246 -19.80 3.63 -8.17
N PHE A 247 -19.80 3.96 -9.47
CA PHE A 247 -20.44 5.17 -10.00
C PHE A 247 -21.93 5.23 -9.64
N CYS A 248 -22.66 4.13 -9.82
CA CYS A 248 -24.08 4.06 -9.47
C CYS A 248 -24.36 4.12 -7.96
N ARG A 249 -23.42 3.71 -7.10
CA ARG A 249 -23.52 3.90 -5.64
C ARG A 249 -23.11 5.30 -5.19
N THR A 250 -22.29 5.99 -5.99
CA THR A 250 -21.87 7.37 -5.75
C THR A 250 -22.91 8.39 -6.18
N TYR A 251 -23.59 8.13 -7.30
CA TYR A 251 -24.57 9.01 -7.91
C TYR A 251 -25.84 8.23 -8.25
N SER A 252 -26.96 8.66 -7.67
CA SER A 252 -28.29 8.26 -8.15
C SER A 252 -28.57 8.84 -9.54
N ILE A 253 -29.67 8.43 -10.19
CA ILE A 253 -30.06 9.05 -11.47
C ILE A 253 -30.26 10.55 -11.31
N SER A 254 -30.96 10.97 -10.27
CA SER A 254 -31.25 12.38 -10.01
C SER A 254 -29.97 13.18 -9.71
N GLU A 255 -29.07 12.67 -8.87
CA GLU A 255 -27.77 13.32 -8.61
C GLU A 255 -26.89 13.38 -9.87
N ALA A 256 -26.88 12.31 -10.67
CA ALA A 256 -26.12 12.28 -11.92
C ALA A 256 -26.65 13.31 -12.93
N ILE A 257 -27.97 13.52 -12.98
CA ILE A 257 -28.58 14.56 -13.80
C ILE A 257 -28.16 15.94 -13.30
N GLU A 258 -28.30 16.20 -11.99
CA GLU A 258 -27.97 17.50 -11.39
C GLU A 258 -26.49 17.88 -11.63
N GLU A 259 -25.57 16.95 -11.38
CA GLU A 259 -24.13 17.20 -11.45
C GLU A 259 -23.61 17.27 -12.90
N PHE A 260 -24.11 16.39 -13.78
CA PHE A 260 -23.48 16.17 -15.09
C PHE A 260 -24.33 16.53 -16.30
N LEU A 261 -25.65 16.70 -16.15
CA LEU A 261 -26.62 16.89 -17.25
C LEU A 261 -27.69 17.96 -16.93
N SER A 262 -27.42 18.91 -16.04
CA SER A 262 -28.37 19.97 -15.67
C SER A 262 -28.65 20.97 -16.79
N ASP A 263 -27.78 21.00 -17.81
CA ASP A 263 -27.96 21.72 -19.07
C ASP A 263 -28.71 20.91 -20.14
N VAL A 264 -28.93 19.61 -19.90
CA VAL A 264 -29.62 18.69 -20.83
C VAL A 264 -31.04 18.37 -20.33
N TYR A 265 -31.23 18.25 -19.03
CA TYR A 265 -32.50 17.91 -18.40
C TYR A 265 -32.95 18.97 -17.39
N ALA A 266 -34.24 19.32 -17.42
CA ALA A 266 -34.91 20.07 -16.36
C ALA A 266 -35.81 19.15 -15.53
N ALA A 267 -35.86 19.38 -14.23
CA ALA A 267 -36.78 18.70 -13.34
C ALA A 267 -38.24 18.91 -13.81
N GLY A 268 -39.02 17.83 -13.77
CA GLY A 268 -40.42 17.83 -14.15
C GLY A 268 -41.32 18.31 -13.01
N ALA A 269 -42.59 17.91 -13.06
CA ALA A 269 -43.59 18.25 -12.05
C ALA A 269 -43.34 17.54 -10.69
N ASP A 270 -42.60 16.43 -10.71
CA ASP A 270 -42.19 15.67 -9.54
C ASP A 270 -40.76 15.12 -9.72
N ASP A 271 -40.21 14.55 -8.65
CA ASP A 271 -38.84 14.02 -8.59
C ASP A 271 -38.63 12.76 -9.45
N THR A 272 -39.69 12.20 -10.05
CA THR A 272 -39.62 11.00 -10.90
C THR A 272 -39.62 11.32 -12.40
N ARG A 273 -39.75 12.60 -12.76
CA ARG A 273 -39.89 13.05 -14.16
C ARG A 273 -38.87 14.12 -14.50
N TYR A 274 -38.27 13.99 -15.68
CA TYR A 274 -37.38 15.01 -16.23
C TYR A 274 -37.79 15.36 -17.67
N THR A 275 -37.53 16.60 -18.05
CA THR A 275 -37.78 17.16 -19.39
C THR A 275 -36.46 17.31 -20.13
N TYR A 276 -36.35 16.71 -21.32
CA TYR A 276 -35.23 16.92 -22.22
C TYR A 276 -35.31 18.32 -22.83
N LEU A 277 -34.31 19.17 -22.56
CA LEU A 277 -34.36 20.61 -22.86
C LEU A 277 -34.33 20.95 -24.35
N GLU A 278 -33.73 20.10 -25.18
CA GLU A 278 -33.78 20.25 -26.65
C GLU A 278 -35.03 19.61 -27.28
N GLY A 279 -35.88 19.00 -26.45
CA GLY A 279 -37.15 18.39 -26.84
C GLY A 279 -38.28 19.41 -26.92
N SER A 280 -39.36 19.05 -27.64
CA SER A 280 -40.57 19.87 -27.68
C SER A 280 -41.67 19.39 -26.71
N THR A 281 -41.42 18.32 -25.97
CA THR A 281 -42.34 17.75 -24.96
C THR A 281 -41.75 17.78 -23.56
N THR A 282 -42.62 17.85 -22.56
CA THR A 282 -42.27 17.94 -21.12
C THR A 282 -42.49 16.60 -20.42
N GLY A 283 -41.66 16.29 -19.41
CA GLY A 283 -41.81 15.06 -18.59
C GLY A 283 -41.49 13.75 -19.33
N GLY A 284 -40.71 13.86 -20.41
CA GLY A 284 -40.31 12.77 -21.31
C GLY A 284 -39.52 11.62 -20.66
N VAL A 285 -38.77 11.92 -19.61
CA VAL A 285 -37.87 10.98 -18.94
C VAL A 285 -38.50 10.54 -17.63
N VAL A 286 -38.54 9.23 -17.38
CA VAL A 286 -39.05 8.64 -16.15
C VAL A 286 -37.92 8.00 -15.38
N VAL A 287 -37.87 8.29 -14.08
CA VAL A 287 -36.91 7.73 -13.12
C VAL A 287 -37.60 6.68 -12.27
N TYR A 288 -36.98 5.49 -12.16
CA TYR A 288 -37.48 4.34 -11.43
C TYR A 288 -36.54 4.02 -10.27
N ASP A 289 -37.08 4.10 -9.05
CA ASP A 289 -36.37 3.87 -7.78
C ASP A 289 -35.05 4.65 -7.66
N ASP A 290 -34.91 5.75 -8.41
CA ASP A 290 -33.69 6.54 -8.59
C ASP A 290 -32.44 5.75 -9.05
N LYS A 291 -32.66 4.52 -9.55
CA LYS A 291 -31.63 3.58 -10.06
C LYS A 291 -31.58 3.53 -11.57
N PHE A 292 -32.73 3.69 -12.22
CA PHE A 292 -32.87 3.62 -13.67
C PHE A 292 -33.63 4.82 -14.21
N SER A 293 -33.27 5.25 -15.42
CA SER A 293 -34.02 6.19 -16.24
C SER A 293 -34.47 5.53 -17.53
N PHE A 294 -35.61 5.98 -18.04
CA PHE A 294 -36.10 5.62 -19.36
C PHE A 294 -36.70 6.84 -20.03
N SER A 295 -36.21 7.19 -21.22
CA SER A 295 -36.74 8.31 -22.00
C SER A 295 -37.79 7.84 -23.00
N HIS A 296 -38.98 8.44 -22.93
CA HIS A 296 -40.05 8.32 -23.93
C HIS A 296 -39.95 9.43 -24.98
N HIS A 297 -39.04 10.39 -24.82
CA HIS A 297 -38.87 11.50 -25.75
C HIS A 297 -38.19 11.02 -27.03
N GLY A 298 -38.84 11.15 -28.18
CA GLY A 298 -38.36 10.55 -29.44
C GLY A 298 -37.00 11.08 -29.93
N THR A 299 -36.62 12.31 -29.59
CA THR A 299 -35.34 12.92 -29.98
C THR A 299 -34.23 12.82 -28.93
N ASP A 300 -34.50 12.31 -27.73
CA ASP A 300 -33.49 12.15 -26.68
C ASP A 300 -32.50 11.03 -27.09
N PRO A 301 -31.17 11.23 -26.97
CA PRO A 301 -30.17 10.18 -27.21
C PRO A 301 -30.42 8.85 -26.47
N THR A 302 -31.09 8.90 -25.32
CA THR A 302 -31.45 7.75 -24.50
C THR A 302 -32.87 7.22 -24.75
N SER A 303 -33.56 7.73 -25.77
CA SER A 303 -34.92 7.32 -26.13
C SER A 303 -35.05 5.80 -26.31
N GLY A 304 -35.98 5.20 -25.57
CA GLY A 304 -36.22 3.76 -25.62
C GLY A 304 -35.15 2.89 -24.94
N ILE A 305 -34.17 3.49 -24.27
CA ILE A 305 -33.06 2.80 -23.60
C ILE A 305 -33.23 2.92 -22.08
N LEU A 306 -33.26 1.77 -21.40
CA LEU A 306 -33.21 1.74 -19.94
C LEU A 306 -31.77 1.96 -19.48
N CYS A 307 -31.51 3.08 -18.82
CA CYS A 307 -30.17 3.52 -18.42
C CYS A 307 -30.04 3.52 -16.89
N ASN A 308 -28.95 2.96 -16.36
CA ASN A 308 -28.49 3.34 -15.02
C ASN A 308 -27.70 4.68 -15.10
N ALA A 309 -27.28 5.23 -13.96
CA ALA A 309 -26.55 6.51 -13.93
C ALA A 309 -25.31 6.50 -14.83
N PHE A 310 -24.50 5.42 -14.81
CA PHE A 310 -23.32 5.30 -15.66
C PHE A 310 -23.67 5.33 -17.15
N ASP A 311 -24.70 4.59 -17.56
CA ASP A 311 -25.14 4.53 -18.96
C ASP A 311 -25.77 5.84 -19.43
N LEU A 312 -26.52 6.52 -18.56
CA LEU A 312 -27.12 7.83 -18.84
C LEU A 312 -26.04 8.86 -19.18
N ILE A 313 -25.02 8.98 -18.33
CA ILE A 313 -23.90 9.91 -18.57
C ILE A 313 -23.08 9.46 -19.78
N ARG A 314 -22.84 8.16 -19.95
CA ARG A 314 -22.10 7.62 -21.09
C ARG A 314 -22.71 8.04 -22.42
N ILE A 315 -24.03 7.86 -22.58
CA ILE A 315 -24.72 8.12 -23.83
C ILE A 315 -24.73 9.62 -24.14
N HIS A 316 -25.06 10.47 -23.16
CA HIS A 316 -25.11 11.92 -23.38
C HIS A 316 -23.74 12.56 -23.59
N LYS A 317 -22.74 12.25 -22.76
CA LYS A 317 -21.42 12.91 -22.86
C LYS A 317 -20.51 12.30 -23.92
N PHE A 318 -20.64 11.01 -24.19
CA PHE A 318 -19.65 10.28 -25.00
C PHE A 318 -20.25 9.46 -26.13
N GLY A 319 -21.57 9.44 -26.31
CA GLY A 319 -22.27 8.60 -27.29
C GLY A 319 -21.85 8.86 -28.75
N GLU A 320 -21.52 10.11 -29.09
CA GLU A 320 -21.06 10.47 -30.44
C GLU A 320 -19.77 9.75 -30.86
N LEU A 321 -18.94 9.31 -29.91
CA LEU A 321 -17.70 8.58 -30.20
C LEU A 321 -17.96 7.20 -30.81
N ASP A 322 -19.19 6.69 -30.71
CA ASP A 322 -19.57 5.37 -31.20
C ASP A 322 -20.02 5.39 -32.66
N ASP A 323 -20.15 6.55 -33.31
CA ASP A 323 -20.69 6.71 -34.68
C ASP A 323 -19.93 5.92 -35.76
N ASN A 324 -18.64 5.63 -35.52
CA ASN A 324 -17.78 4.87 -36.42
C ASN A 324 -17.48 3.45 -35.93
N ALA A 325 -18.08 3.02 -34.82
CA ALA A 325 -17.93 1.65 -34.33
C ALA A 325 -18.59 0.65 -35.30
N LYS A 326 -18.06 -0.58 -35.36
CA LYS A 326 -18.69 -1.66 -36.14
C LYS A 326 -20.01 -2.04 -35.48
N GLU A 327 -21.04 -2.37 -36.28
CA GLU A 327 -22.37 -2.74 -35.77
C GLU A 327 -22.35 -3.87 -34.72
N ASP A 328 -21.39 -4.81 -34.82
CA ASP A 328 -21.26 -5.93 -33.89
C ASP A 328 -20.31 -5.68 -32.71
N THR A 329 -19.92 -4.42 -32.45
CA THR A 329 -19.01 -4.09 -31.34
C THR A 329 -19.75 -4.28 -30.01
N PRO A 330 -19.24 -5.12 -29.08
CA PRO A 330 -19.86 -5.27 -27.76
C PRO A 330 -19.90 -3.92 -27.02
N ALA A 331 -20.98 -3.68 -26.25
CA ALA A 331 -21.21 -2.41 -25.56
C ALA A 331 -20.02 -1.99 -24.66
N ASN A 332 -19.41 -2.94 -23.97
CA ASN A 332 -18.24 -2.70 -23.10
C ASN A 332 -16.92 -2.44 -23.84
N ARG A 333 -16.93 -2.50 -25.18
CA ARG A 333 -15.77 -2.19 -26.05
C ARG A 333 -16.01 -0.96 -26.91
N LEU A 334 -17.14 -0.28 -26.74
CA LEU A 334 -17.42 0.96 -27.42
C LEU A 334 -16.46 2.07 -26.94
N PRO A 335 -16.02 2.98 -27.84
CA PRO A 335 -15.22 4.14 -27.45
C PRO A 335 -15.86 4.97 -26.32
N SER A 336 -17.19 5.18 -26.37
CA SER A 336 -17.94 5.87 -25.31
C SER A 336 -17.79 5.19 -23.95
N PHE A 337 -17.80 3.86 -23.93
CA PHE A 337 -17.69 3.07 -22.70
C PHE A 337 -16.31 3.18 -22.06
N THR A 338 -15.26 3.19 -22.89
CA THR A 338 -13.89 3.39 -22.42
C THR A 338 -13.72 4.79 -21.84
N LYS A 339 -14.27 5.81 -22.51
CA LYS A 339 -14.22 7.19 -22.03
C LYS A 339 -15.03 7.42 -20.76
N MET A 340 -16.21 6.83 -20.64
CA MET A 340 -16.98 6.88 -19.39
C MET A 340 -16.27 6.16 -18.25
N THR A 341 -15.61 5.03 -18.53
CA THR A 341 -14.80 4.31 -17.52
C THR A 341 -13.64 5.17 -17.02
N GLU A 342 -12.94 5.86 -17.92
CA GLU A 342 -11.86 6.81 -17.58
C GLU A 342 -12.40 7.99 -16.77
N PHE A 343 -13.54 8.55 -17.16
CA PHE A 343 -14.21 9.64 -16.45
C PHE A 343 -14.58 9.24 -15.02
N ALA A 344 -15.31 8.12 -14.86
CA ALA A 344 -15.75 7.63 -13.56
C ALA A 344 -14.58 7.23 -12.64
N ALA A 345 -13.49 6.66 -13.18
CA ALA A 345 -12.34 6.28 -12.37
C ALA A 345 -11.52 7.48 -11.85
N ASN A 346 -11.66 8.66 -12.47
CA ASN A 346 -10.98 9.88 -12.06
C ASN A 346 -11.89 10.82 -11.26
N ASP A 347 -13.18 10.51 -11.13
CA ASP A 347 -14.13 11.27 -10.31
C ASP A 347 -13.79 11.13 -8.81
N LYS A 348 -13.75 12.25 -8.10
CA LYS A 348 -13.36 12.30 -6.68
C LYS A 348 -14.30 11.50 -5.78
N ARG A 349 -15.63 11.69 -5.91
CA ARG A 349 -16.62 10.99 -5.07
C ARG A 349 -16.61 9.48 -5.35
N VAL A 350 -16.33 9.07 -6.60
CA VAL A 350 -16.21 7.65 -6.96
C VAL A 350 -14.93 7.03 -6.38
N LYS A 351 -13.79 7.73 -6.43
CA LYS A 351 -12.56 7.26 -5.76
C LYS A 351 -12.76 7.06 -4.27
N GLU A 352 -13.41 8.01 -3.60
CA GLU A 352 -13.74 7.94 -2.18
C GLU A 352 -14.64 6.73 -1.88
N THR A 353 -15.67 6.52 -2.70
CA THR A 353 -16.58 5.36 -2.58
C THR A 353 -15.80 4.04 -2.70
N ILE A 354 -14.99 3.87 -3.76
CA ILE A 354 -14.20 2.66 -3.98
C ILE A 354 -13.18 2.44 -2.86
N GLY A 355 -12.48 3.49 -2.44
CA GLY A 355 -11.47 3.37 -1.39
C GLY A 355 -12.07 3.01 -0.06
N ARG A 356 -13.20 3.63 0.32
CA ARG A 356 -13.94 3.29 1.53
C ARG A 356 -14.43 1.84 1.53
N GLU A 357 -15.01 1.37 0.43
CA GLU A 357 -15.41 -0.04 0.28
C GLU A 357 -14.23 -1.01 0.48
N ARG A 358 -13.02 -0.64 0.02
CA ARG A 358 -11.81 -1.45 0.22
C ARG A 358 -11.38 -1.48 1.69
N MET A 359 -11.40 -0.33 2.37
CA MET A 359 -11.06 -0.22 3.78
C MET A 359 -12.05 -0.98 4.66
N GLU A 360 -13.36 -0.80 4.42
CA GLU A 360 -14.44 -1.51 5.11
C GLU A 360 -14.33 -3.02 4.92
N LYS A 361 -14.05 -3.48 3.70
CA LYS A 361 -13.85 -4.90 3.42
C LYS A 361 -12.62 -5.47 4.11
N ALA A 362 -11.52 -4.71 4.17
CA ALA A 362 -10.32 -5.15 4.89
C ALA A 362 -10.60 -5.26 6.39
N GLN A 363 -11.31 -4.28 6.95
CA GLN A 363 -11.75 -4.29 8.35
C GLN A 363 -12.63 -5.51 8.68
N GLU A 364 -13.62 -5.82 7.84
CA GLU A 364 -14.47 -7.00 7.96
C GLU A 364 -13.66 -8.30 7.91
N ASP A 365 -12.80 -8.46 6.90
CA ASP A 365 -12.00 -9.68 6.71
C ASP A 365 -11.01 -9.96 7.87
N PHE A 366 -10.66 -8.93 8.66
CA PHE A 366 -9.75 -9.04 9.80
C PHE A 366 -10.43 -8.86 11.17
N ASP A 367 -11.76 -8.76 11.24
CA ASP A 367 -12.52 -8.48 12.46
C ASP A 367 -11.97 -7.27 13.26
N VAL A 368 -11.64 -6.18 12.56
CA VAL A 368 -11.15 -4.94 13.17
C VAL A 368 -12.13 -3.81 12.85
N ILE A 369 -12.66 -3.16 13.89
CA ILE A 369 -13.51 -1.98 13.74
C ILE A 369 -12.65 -0.74 13.96
N VAL A 370 -12.50 0.07 12.92
CA VAL A 370 -11.88 1.39 13.00
C VAL A 370 -13.01 2.43 13.05
N PRO A 371 -13.03 3.35 14.03
CA PRO A 371 -14.01 4.43 14.06
C PRO A 371 -13.93 5.32 12.81
N ASP A 372 -15.08 5.79 12.31
CA ASP A 372 -15.14 6.67 11.12
C ASP A 372 -14.29 7.94 11.27
N GLU A 373 -14.15 8.45 12.50
CA GLU A 373 -13.32 9.63 12.81
C GLU A 373 -11.82 9.40 12.53
N GLU A 374 -11.36 8.14 12.55
CA GLU A 374 -9.98 7.76 12.25
C GLU A 374 -9.79 7.38 10.76
N MET A 375 -10.88 7.21 10.02
CA MET A 375 -10.88 6.80 8.62
C MET A 375 -10.87 8.02 7.69
N SER A 376 -9.67 8.58 7.49
CA SER A 376 -9.48 9.64 6.48
C SER A 376 -9.59 9.09 5.06
N THR A 377 -10.41 9.73 4.22
CA THR A 377 -10.57 9.40 2.79
C THR A 377 -9.81 10.36 1.87
N GLU A 378 -9.28 11.47 2.39
CA GLU A 378 -8.65 12.53 1.57
C GLU A 378 -7.47 12.02 0.73
N TRP A 379 -6.71 11.06 1.27
CA TRP A 379 -5.56 10.49 0.59
C TRP A 379 -5.94 9.65 -0.65
N LEU A 380 -7.18 9.20 -0.75
CA LEU A 380 -7.67 8.39 -1.87
C LEU A 380 -7.67 9.16 -3.19
N ASP A 381 -7.84 10.49 -3.15
CA ASP A 381 -7.81 11.31 -4.36
C ASP A 381 -6.41 11.37 -4.99
N ASN A 382 -5.37 11.27 -4.16
CA ASN A 382 -3.96 11.25 -4.57
C ASN A 382 -3.53 9.91 -5.19
N LEU A 383 -4.38 8.88 -5.15
CA LEU A 383 -4.09 7.61 -5.80
C LEU A 383 -4.08 7.77 -7.32
N THR A 384 -3.03 7.23 -7.93
CA THR A 384 -2.88 7.24 -9.39
C THR A 384 -3.54 6.02 -10.02
N TYR A 385 -4.37 6.25 -11.04
CA TYR A 385 -5.05 5.20 -11.81
C TYR A 385 -4.46 5.06 -13.21
N THR A 386 -4.58 3.86 -13.76
CA THR A 386 -4.29 3.55 -15.16
C THR A 386 -5.43 4.01 -16.06
N LEU A 387 -5.19 4.12 -17.37
CA LEU A 387 -6.21 4.48 -18.37
C LEU A 387 -7.45 3.56 -18.35
N ASN A 388 -7.31 2.34 -17.83
CA ASN A 388 -8.40 1.37 -17.72
C ASN A 388 -9.13 1.45 -16.36
N GLY A 389 -8.90 2.51 -15.57
CA GLY A 389 -9.56 2.73 -14.28
C GLY A 389 -9.08 1.83 -13.14
N LYS A 390 -7.98 1.09 -13.31
CA LYS A 390 -7.35 0.30 -12.24
C LYS A 390 -6.28 1.11 -11.52
N LEU A 391 -6.06 0.88 -10.22
CA LEU A 391 -4.92 1.47 -9.52
C LEU A 391 -3.60 1.09 -10.19
N ALA A 392 -2.70 2.07 -10.30
CA ALA A 392 -1.38 1.84 -10.86
C ALA A 392 -0.43 1.25 -9.80
N SER A 393 0.35 0.23 -10.16
CA SER A 393 1.43 -0.27 -9.30
C SER A 393 2.62 0.70 -9.31
N THR A 394 2.55 1.79 -8.55
CA THR A 394 3.61 2.81 -8.41
C THR A 394 4.12 2.86 -6.97
N ILE A 395 5.37 3.28 -6.75
CA ILE A 395 5.92 3.48 -5.39
C ILE A 395 5.02 4.44 -4.60
N SER A 396 4.57 5.54 -5.23
CA SER A 396 3.67 6.52 -4.62
C SER A 396 2.36 5.90 -4.11
N ASN A 397 1.73 5.01 -4.87
CA ASN A 397 0.50 4.35 -4.43
C ASN A 397 0.76 3.38 -3.27
N PHE A 398 1.84 2.60 -3.32
CA PHE A 398 2.23 1.76 -2.17
C PHE A 398 2.47 2.60 -0.92
N SER A 399 3.20 3.71 -1.03
CA SER A 399 3.44 4.63 0.09
C SER A 399 2.15 5.24 0.62
N LEU A 400 1.24 5.72 -0.25
CA LEU A 400 -0.04 6.26 0.17
C LEU A 400 -0.87 5.24 0.97
N ILE A 401 -0.89 3.97 0.52
CA ILE A 401 -1.60 2.90 1.22
C ILE A 401 -0.93 2.63 2.57
N ILE A 402 0.37 2.40 2.62
CA ILE A 402 1.11 2.10 3.87
C ILE A 402 0.92 3.22 4.91
N GLU A 403 0.95 4.48 4.48
CA GLU A 403 0.91 5.65 5.36
C GLU A 403 -0.49 6.03 5.85
N ASN A 404 -1.55 5.62 5.15
CA ASN A 404 -2.90 6.11 5.42
C ASN A 404 -3.94 5.02 5.66
N GLU A 405 -3.69 3.80 5.21
CA GLU A 405 -4.60 2.68 5.49
C GLU A 405 -4.75 2.49 7.00
N PRO A 406 -5.96 2.54 7.57
CA PRO A 406 -6.16 2.45 9.01
C PRO A 406 -5.56 1.19 9.66
N LEU A 407 -5.55 0.08 8.93
CA LEU A 407 -4.97 -1.15 9.42
C LEU A 407 -3.42 -1.17 9.45
N LEU A 408 -2.75 -0.22 8.79
CA LEU A 408 -1.28 -0.14 8.66
C LEU A 408 -0.69 1.15 9.27
N LYS A 409 -1.42 2.25 9.18
CA LYS A 409 -1.00 3.61 9.57
C LYS A 409 -0.46 3.63 11.01
N GLY A 410 0.77 4.10 11.16
CA GLY A 410 1.42 4.27 12.46
C GLY A 410 1.76 2.96 13.18
N LYS A 411 1.73 1.80 12.49
CA LYS A 411 2.03 0.48 13.09
C LYS A 411 3.38 -0.08 12.69
N ILE A 412 4.09 0.60 11.81
CA ILE A 412 5.43 0.23 11.34
C ILE A 412 6.39 1.39 11.61
N ALA A 413 7.60 1.06 12.03
CA ALA A 413 8.60 2.06 12.39
C ALA A 413 10.01 1.52 12.21
N TYR A 414 10.99 2.43 12.25
CA TYR A 414 12.41 2.09 12.27
C TYR A 414 13.01 2.41 13.63
N ASN A 415 13.60 1.41 14.28
CA ASN A 415 14.32 1.59 15.52
C ASN A 415 15.77 1.97 15.20
N GLU A 416 16.12 3.24 15.41
CA GLU A 416 17.46 3.79 15.14
C GLU A 416 18.54 3.18 16.02
N PHE A 417 18.17 2.67 17.20
CA PHE A 417 19.11 2.12 18.16
C PHE A 417 19.54 0.69 17.79
N SER A 418 18.58 -0.15 17.41
CA SER A 418 18.86 -1.51 16.92
C SER A 418 19.18 -1.58 15.43
N ASN A 419 18.95 -0.49 14.69
CA ASN A 419 19.03 -0.42 13.22
C ASN A 419 18.11 -1.44 12.53
N ARG A 420 16.91 -1.66 13.09
CA ARG A 420 15.93 -2.64 12.58
C ARG A 420 14.58 -1.99 12.32
N ALA A 421 13.92 -2.48 11.28
CA ALA A 421 12.50 -2.29 11.09
C ALA A 421 11.74 -3.04 12.19
N VAL A 422 10.73 -2.40 12.77
CA VAL A 422 9.93 -2.94 13.86
C VAL A 422 8.45 -2.68 13.62
N VAL A 423 7.63 -3.50 14.26
CA VAL A 423 6.19 -3.29 14.36
C VAL A 423 5.90 -2.60 15.69
N ILE A 424 5.04 -1.59 15.70
CA ILE A 424 4.67 -0.82 16.91
C ILE A 424 3.15 -0.86 17.19
N GLY A 425 2.43 -1.76 16.51
CA GLY A 425 1.00 -1.97 16.71
C GLY A 425 0.49 -3.25 16.02
N LYS A 426 -0.80 -3.55 16.17
CA LYS A 426 -1.37 -4.79 15.63
C LYS A 426 -1.57 -4.71 14.11
N LEU A 427 -0.73 -5.45 13.37
CA LEU A 427 -0.87 -5.65 11.92
C LEU A 427 -1.89 -6.77 11.61
N PRO A 428 -2.59 -6.71 10.47
CA PRO A 428 -3.67 -7.65 10.14
C PRO A 428 -3.26 -9.12 10.06
N TRP A 429 -2.06 -9.40 9.55
CA TRP A 429 -1.54 -10.76 9.38
C TRP A 429 -0.78 -11.29 10.60
N ARG A 430 -0.60 -10.48 11.66
CA ARG A 430 0.06 -10.91 12.90
C ARG A 430 -0.98 -11.34 13.94
N ASN A 431 -0.81 -12.57 14.46
CA ASN A 431 -1.64 -13.07 15.56
C ASN A 431 -1.35 -12.37 16.90
N LYS A 432 -0.12 -11.86 17.09
CA LYS A 432 0.32 -11.19 18.31
C LYS A 432 0.39 -9.69 18.09
N ASN A 433 -0.03 -8.92 19.09
CA ASN A 433 0.23 -7.49 19.17
C ASN A 433 1.52 -7.29 19.98
N ASN A 434 2.67 -7.35 19.30
CA ASN A 434 3.98 -7.26 19.92
C ASN A 434 4.90 -6.29 19.17
N ASN A 435 5.76 -5.63 19.92
CA ASN A 435 6.76 -4.70 19.38
C ASN A 435 8.01 -5.43 18.89
N GLU A 436 7.81 -6.49 18.11
CA GLU A 436 8.88 -7.33 17.58
C GLU A 436 9.41 -6.81 16.24
N ASP A 437 10.63 -7.23 15.90
CA ASP A 437 11.28 -6.96 14.62
C ASP A 437 10.38 -7.36 13.43
N TRP A 438 10.41 -6.53 12.39
CA TRP A 438 9.82 -6.83 11.09
C TRP A 438 10.56 -8.01 10.45
N ASN A 439 9.83 -8.96 9.86
CA ASN A 439 10.40 -10.17 9.27
C ASN A 439 9.81 -10.50 7.89
N ASP A 440 10.34 -11.52 7.23
CA ASP A 440 9.93 -11.96 5.88
C ASP A 440 8.43 -12.31 5.76
N THR A 441 7.80 -12.73 6.86
CA THR A 441 6.35 -12.99 6.89
C THR A 441 5.58 -11.68 6.81
N ASP A 442 6.09 -10.60 7.39
CA ASP A 442 5.47 -9.28 7.29
C ASP A 442 5.60 -8.69 5.88
N ASP A 443 6.74 -8.88 5.22
CA ASP A 443 6.90 -8.53 3.81
C ASP A 443 5.87 -9.25 2.93
N SER A 444 5.56 -10.49 3.27
CA SER A 444 4.57 -11.30 2.57
C SER A 444 3.13 -10.87 2.89
N GLY A 445 2.83 -10.63 4.17
CA GLY A 445 1.53 -10.16 4.64
C GLY A 445 1.16 -8.79 4.07
N LEU A 446 2.10 -7.85 4.04
CA LEU A 446 1.88 -6.53 3.42
C LEU A 446 1.57 -6.65 1.93
N ARG A 447 2.33 -7.48 1.20
CA ARG A 447 2.09 -7.69 -0.23
C ARG A 447 0.74 -8.35 -0.50
N GLU A 448 0.38 -9.38 0.27
CA GLU A 448 -0.93 -10.04 0.18
C GLU A 448 -2.07 -9.06 0.48
N PHE A 449 -1.93 -8.26 1.54
CA PHE A 449 -2.91 -7.24 1.91
C PHE A 449 -3.15 -6.25 0.76
N VAL A 450 -2.08 -5.66 0.24
CA VAL A 450 -2.18 -4.66 -0.84
C VAL A 450 -2.73 -5.30 -2.14
N GLU A 451 -2.33 -6.53 -2.46
CA GLU A 451 -2.85 -7.24 -3.62
C GLU A 451 -4.34 -7.57 -3.50
N LYS A 452 -4.77 -8.05 -2.32
CA LYS A 452 -6.15 -8.48 -2.06
C LYS A 452 -7.14 -7.32 -2.07
N TYR A 453 -6.82 -6.20 -1.42
CA TYR A 453 -7.78 -5.10 -1.24
C TYR A 453 -7.57 -3.95 -2.23
N TYR A 454 -6.32 -3.67 -2.63
CA TYR A 454 -6.00 -2.56 -3.53
C TYR A 454 -5.66 -3.01 -4.96
N HIS A 455 -5.52 -4.32 -5.20
CA HIS A 455 -5.32 -4.91 -6.53
C HIS A 455 -4.09 -4.39 -7.28
N ILE A 456 -3.06 -3.99 -6.54
CA ILE A 456 -1.74 -3.67 -7.08
C ILE A 456 -0.72 -4.68 -6.54
N SER A 457 0.22 -5.08 -7.40
CA SER A 457 1.26 -6.04 -7.04
C SER A 457 2.60 -5.66 -7.68
N SER A 458 3.65 -5.56 -6.86
CA SER A 458 5.04 -5.36 -7.27
C SER A 458 5.98 -5.50 -6.07
N THR A 459 6.81 -6.54 -6.04
CA THR A 459 7.75 -6.77 -4.94
C THR A 459 8.74 -5.62 -4.76
N ALA A 460 9.37 -5.16 -5.85
CA ALA A 460 10.38 -4.11 -5.78
C ALA A 460 9.80 -2.75 -5.34
N LYS A 461 8.66 -2.34 -5.91
CA LYS A 461 8.04 -1.04 -5.58
C LYS A 461 7.44 -1.03 -4.18
N CYS A 462 6.89 -2.16 -3.72
CA CYS A 462 6.42 -2.31 -2.35
C CYS A 462 7.59 -2.20 -1.36
N ALA A 463 8.70 -2.89 -1.62
CA ALA A 463 9.90 -2.81 -0.78
C ALA A 463 10.50 -1.38 -0.73
N ASP A 464 10.55 -0.67 -1.86
CA ASP A 464 11.02 0.72 -1.90
C ASP A 464 10.08 1.65 -1.10
N ALA A 465 8.76 1.49 -1.24
CA ALA A 465 7.78 2.27 -0.47
C ALA A 465 7.85 1.99 1.04
N LEU A 466 8.05 0.72 1.41
CA LEU A 466 8.21 0.29 2.80
C LEU A 466 9.48 0.88 3.42
N ALA A 467 10.61 0.85 2.69
CA ALA A 467 11.85 1.47 3.15
C ALA A 467 11.71 2.98 3.37
N LEU A 468 10.97 3.68 2.50
CA LEU A 468 10.66 5.10 2.67
C LEU A 468 9.77 5.36 3.90
N SER A 469 8.82 4.46 4.19
CA SER A 469 7.97 4.56 5.37
C SER A 469 8.77 4.37 6.66
N PHE A 470 9.69 3.38 6.70
CA PHE A 470 10.59 3.17 7.83
C PHE A 470 11.46 4.39 8.14
N GLU A 471 12.04 5.02 7.12
CA GLU A 471 12.83 6.25 7.29
C GLU A 471 12.00 7.41 7.83
N LYS A 472 10.73 7.52 7.41
CA LYS A 472 9.82 8.58 7.86
C LYS A 472 9.36 8.39 9.31
N HIS A 473 9.20 7.14 9.73
CA HIS A 473 8.74 6.76 11.07
C HIS A 473 9.87 6.15 11.88
N SER A 474 11.00 6.87 11.99
CA SER A 474 12.11 6.46 12.85
C SER A 474 11.93 6.95 14.28
N PHE A 475 12.41 6.16 15.24
CA PHE A 475 12.46 6.55 16.64
C PHE A 475 13.69 5.94 17.33
N HIS A 476 14.06 6.51 18.48
CA HIS A 476 15.19 6.02 19.25
C HIS A 476 14.74 5.71 20.69
N PRO A 477 14.53 4.43 21.03
CA PRO A 477 13.85 4.03 22.26
C PRO A 477 14.49 4.59 23.54
N ILE A 478 15.83 4.62 23.61
CA ILE A 478 16.51 5.15 24.80
C ILE A 478 16.47 6.67 24.88
N LYS A 479 16.48 7.39 23.74
CA LYS A 479 16.34 8.86 23.75
C LYS A 479 14.93 9.21 24.20
N ASP A 480 13.93 8.50 23.68
CA ASP A 480 12.53 8.68 24.07
C ASP A 480 12.33 8.40 25.56
N TYR A 481 12.92 7.31 26.07
CA TYR A 481 12.94 6.98 27.50
C TYR A 481 13.61 8.08 28.33
N LEU A 482 14.85 8.47 28.00
CA LEU A 482 15.61 9.48 28.74
C LEU A 482 14.97 10.87 28.70
N ASN A 483 14.30 11.23 27.60
CA ASN A 483 13.57 12.49 27.48
C ASN A 483 12.20 12.46 28.20
N SER A 484 11.66 11.27 28.51
CA SER A 484 10.38 11.11 29.21
C SER A 484 10.50 11.23 30.74
N ILE A 485 11.70 11.01 31.28
CA ILE A 485 11.98 11.03 32.72
C ILE A 485 12.48 12.41 33.18
N ILE A 486 12.07 12.82 34.39
CA ILE A 486 12.45 14.10 34.99
C ILE A 486 13.16 13.82 36.32
N TRP A 487 14.33 14.45 36.50
CA TRP A 487 15.11 14.31 37.73
C TRP A 487 14.42 15.00 38.91
N ASP A 488 14.36 14.31 40.03
CA ASP A 488 13.76 14.80 41.29
C ASP A 488 14.70 15.67 42.13
N GLY A 489 15.97 15.81 41.71
CA GLY A 489 16.97 16.62 42.40
C GLY A 489 17.78 15.86 43.47
N GLU A 490 17.46 14.59 43.74
CA GLU A 490 18.22 13.76 44.68
C GLU A 490 19.39 13.04 43.98
N LYS A 491 20.57 13.12 44.60
CA LYS A 491 21.80 12.51 44.07
C LYS A 491 21.88 11.03 44.42
N ARG A 492 22.02 10.18 43.41
CA ARG A 492 22.06 8.71 43.48
C ARG A 492 23.22 8.11 42.68
N VAL A 493 23.65 8.76 41.59
CA VAL A 493 24.68 8.27 40.67
C VAL A 493 26.00 8.00 41.39
N ASP A 494 26.50 8.94 42.18
CA ASP A 494 27.81 8.80 42.86
C ASP A 494 27.83 7.66 43.88
N THR A 495 26.70 7.36 44.53
CA THR A 495 26.63 6.35 45.60
C THR A 495 26.07 5.01 45.15
N LEU A 496 25.69 4.86 43.88
CA LEU A 496 24.99 3.67 43.38
C LEU A 496 25.63 2.34 43.81
N PHE A 497 26.92 2.14 43.53
CA PHE A 497 27.60 0.88 43.90
C PHE A 497 27.99 0.81 45.38
N ILE A 498 28.05 1.95 46.07
CA ILE A 498 28.27 1.99 47.52
C ILE A 498 27.00 1.48 48.21
N ASP A 499 25.85 2.08 47.88
CA ASP A 499 24.57 1.81 48.53
C ASP A 499 24.05 0.41 48.21
N TYR A 500 24.12 -0.02 46.95
CA TYR A 500 23.51 -1.28 46.51
C TYR A 500 24.45 -2.48 46.51
N LEU A 501 25.77 -2.28 46.34
CA LEU A 501 26.74 -3.38 46.28
C LEU A 501 27.75 -3.38 47.43
N GLY A 502 27.73 -2.39 48.32
CA GLY A 502 28.65 -2.32 49.46
C GLY A 502 30.11 -2.07 49.03
N ALA A 503 30.32 -1.28 47.98
CA ALA A 503 31.64 -0.77 47.61
C ALA A 503 32.22 0.14 48.71
N GLU A 504 33.52 0.41 48.64
CA GLU A 504 34.15 1.39 49.53
C GLU A 504 33.67 2.82 49.18
N ASP A 505 33.28 3.59 50.20
CA ASP A 505 32.93 4.99 50.01
C ASP A 505 34.20 5.85 49.90
N ASN A 506 34.74 5.91 48.69
CA ASN A 506 35.89 6.74 48.35
C ASN A 506 35.65 7.56 47.08
N ASN A 507 36.49 8.58 46.87
CA ASN A 507 36.37 9.50 45.74
C ASN A 507 36.47 8.77 44.38
N TYR A 508 37.31 7.74 44.29
CA TYR A 508 37.48 6.97 43.07
C TYR A 508 36.20 6.23 42.67
N VAL A 509 35.57 5.49 43.58
CA VAL A 509 34.32 4.75 43.31
C VAL A 509 33.22 5.69 42.85
N ARG A 510 33.03 6.83 43.52
CA ARG A 510 32.04 7.85 43.14
C ARG A 510 32.26 8.36 41.72
N ILE A 511 33.51 8.69 41.38
CA ILE A 511 33.88 9.27 40.09
C ILE A 511 33.72 8.25 38.95
N VAL A 512 34.23 7.03 39.09
CA VAL A 512 34.12 6.04 38.01
C VAL A 512 32.67 5.64 37.78
N THR A 513 31.85 5.56 38.83
CA THR A 513 30.40 5.32 38.71
C THR A 513 29.73 6.42 37.91
N ARG A 514 29.97 7.68 38.29
CA ARG A 514 29.44 8.86 37.60
C ARG A 514 29.81 8.89 36.12
N LYS A 515 31.10 8.71 35.82
CA LYS A 515 31.60 8.79 34.44
C LYS A 515 31.08 7.67 33.56
N VAL A 516 30.91 6.46 34.09
CA VAL A 516 30.35 5.31 33.34
C VAL A 516 28.88 5.54 32.97
N LEU A 517 28.06 5.96 33.93
CA LEU A 517 26.63 6.23 33.67
C LEU A 517 26.45 7.45 32.75
N THR A 518 27.23 8.51 32.97
CA THR A 518 27.24 9.68 32.08
C THR A 518 27.69 9.30 30.67
N ALA A 519 28.68 8.39 30.53
CA ALA A 519 29.13 7.90 29.24
C ALA A 519 28.05 7.08 28.51
N ALA A 520 27.24 6.29 29.24
CA ALA A 520 26.12 5.56 28.66
C ALA A 520 25.10 6.53 28.03
N VAL A 521 24.75 7.60 28.74
CA VAL A 521 23.88 8.66 28.22
C VAL A 521 24.54 9.39 27.04
N ALA A 522 25.80 9.79 27.18
CA ALA A 522 26.53 10.50 26.14
C ALA A 522 26.64 9.69 24.84
N ARG A 523 26.78 8.36 24.92
CA ARG A 523 26.82 7.45 23.77
C ARG A 523 25.50 7.39 23.00
N VAL A 524 24.37 7.67 23.64
CA VAL A 524 23.04 7.74 23.00
C VAL A 524 22.82 9.10 22.32
N PHE A 525 23.15 10.21 22.99
CA PHE A 525 22.94 11.56 22.44
C PHE A 525 24.05 12.02 21.49
N LYS A 526 25.27 11.50 21.64
CA LYS A 526 26.42 11.72 20.75
C LYS A 526 27.04 10.38 20.33
N PRO A 527 26.34 9.60 19.48
CA PRO A 527 26.83 8.30 19.01
C PRO A 527 28.26 8.37 18.48
N GLY A 528 29.10 7.45 18.95
CA GLY A 528 30.52 7.42 18.60
C GLY A 528 31.45 8.29 19.46
N ILE A 529 30.94 9.03 20.45
CA ILE A 529 31.79 9.78 21.40
C ILE A 529 32.83 8.85 22.05
N LYS A 530 34.07 9.33 22.21
CA LYS A 530 35.15 8.49 22.73
C LYS A 530 34.89 8.12 24.19
N PHE A 531 34.71 6.84 24.44
CA PHE A 531 34.74 6.21 25.76
C PHE A 531 35.24 4.77 25.59
N ASP A 532 36.46 4.50 26.04
CA ASP A 532 37.15 3.21 25.93
C ASP A 532 37.57 2.62 27.28
N ASN A 533 36.97 3.14 28.36
CA ASN A 533 37.09 2.61 29.71
C ASN A 533 35.93 1.64 30.00
N MET A 534 36.19 0.66 30.85
CA MET A 534 35.25 -0.37 31.28
C MET A 534 35.33 -0.49 32.79
N LEU A 535 34.20 -0.27 33.45
CA LEU A 535 34.04 -0.56 34.87
C LEU A 535 34.12 -2.07 35.09
N ILE A 536 34.81 -2.52 36.13
CA ILE A 536 34.81 -3.94 36.51
C ILE A 536 34.35 -4.07 37.96
N LEU A 537 33.21 -4.73 38.17
CA LEU A 537 32.71 -5.05 39.50
C LEU A 537 33.34 -6.37 39.97
N SER A 538 34.20 -6.31 40.99
CA SER A 538 34.88 -7.49 41.56
C SER A 538 34.37 -7.80 42.97
N GLY A 539 34.01 -9.07 43.20
CA GLY A 539 33.56 -9.52 44.50
C GLY A 539 33.01 -10.94 44.44
N LYS A 540 32.58 -11.50 45.58
CA LYS A 540 32.08 -12.88 45.64
C LYS A 540 30.87 -13.10 44.72
N GLN A 541 30.62 -14.34 44.34
CA GLN A 541 29.41 -14.71 43.60
C GLN A 541 28.16 -14.44 44.46
N GLY A 542 27.04 -14.08 43.82
CA GLY A 542 25.74 -13.90 44.49
C GLY A 542 25.52 -12.53 45.15
N VAL A 543 26.44 -11.57 45.00
CA VAL A 543 26.33 -10.23 45.60
C VAL A 543 25.56 -9.21 44.73
N GLY A 544 24.91 -9.64 43.64
CA GLY A 544 24.04 -8.79 42.81
C GLY A 544 24.70 -8.05 41.64
N LYS A 545 25.94 -8.37 41.26
CA LYS A 545 26.70 -7.74 40.14
C LYS A 545 25.92 -7.68 38.84
N SER A 546 25.62 -8.84 38.25
CA SER A 546 24.90 -8.91 36.97
C SER A 546 23.47 -8.40 37.11
N THR A 547 22.86 -8.55 38.29
CA THR A 547 21.50 -8.07 38.57
C THR A 547 21.38 -6.56 38.46
N ILE A 548 22.30 -5.79 39.06
CA ILE A 548 22.24 -4.32 38.98
C ILE A 548 22.50 -3.84 37.55
N ILE A 549 23.45 -4.46 36.83
CA ILE A 549 23.76 -4.12 35.43
C ILE A 549 22.54 -4.37 34.55
N LYS A 550 21.90 -5.53 34.70
CA LYS A 550 20.67 -5.89 33.98
C LYS A 550 19.52 -4.93 34.30
N LYS A 551 19.32 -4.57 35.56
CA LYS A 551 18.28 -3.61 35.96
C LYS A 551 18.52 -2.22 35.34
N LEU A 552 19.75 -1.73 35.34
CA LEU A 552 20.10 -0.44 34.73
C LEU A 552 19.91 -0.45 33.20
N GLY A 553 20.32 -1.53 32.53
CA GLY A 553 20.22 -1.66 31.07
C GLY A 553 18.80 -1.97 30.56
N GLN A 554 17.89 -2.42 31.42
CA GLN A 554 16.49 -2.76 31.08
C GLN A 554 16.40 -3.70 29.87
N ASP A 555 15.52 -3.41 28.91
CA ASP A 555 15.38 -4.18 27.66
C ASP A 555 16.59 -4.04 26.71
N TRP A 556 17.50 -3.09 27.00
CA TRP A 556 18.72 -2.83 26.23
C TRP A 556 19.99 -3.41 26.89
N TYR A 557 19.84 -4.34 27.84
CA TYR A 557 20.93 -5.08 28.44
C TYR A 557 21.28 -6.34 27.61
N SER A 558 22.56 -6.70 27.55
CA SER A 558 22.98 -8.02 27.08
C SER A 558 24.26 -8.50 27.78
N ASP A 559 24.36 -9.80 28.00
CA ASP A 559 25.56 -10.53 28.46
C ASP A 559 26.00 -11.60 27.44
N SER A 560 25.41 -11.59 26.25
CA SER A 560 25.52 -12.68 25.28
C SER A 560 26.75 -12.57 24.37
N LEU A 561 27.67 -11.63 24.66
CA LEU A 561 28.89 -11.47 23.87
C LEU A 561 29.80 -12.67 24.08
N THR A 562 30.04 -13.45 23.03
CA THR A 562 30.91 -14.64 23.09
C THR A 562 32.30 -14.41 22.52
N THR A 563 32.48 -13.33 21.73
CA THR A 563 33.74 -12.98 21.08
C THR A 563 33.84 -11.48 20.88
N VAL A 564 35.05 -10.93 20.98
CA VAL A 564 35.36 -9.52 20.65
C VAL A 564 35.91 -9.35 19.24
N ASN A 565 35.98 -10.46 18.48
CA ASN A 565 36.54 -10.53 17.14
C ASN A 565 35.47 -10.86 16.10
N GLY A 566 35.64 -10.31 14.90
CA GLY A 566 34.82 -10.63 13.75
C GLY A 566 33.52 -9.83 13.66
N LYS A 567 32.72 -10.17 12.67
CA LYS A 567 31.47 -9.48 12.34
C LYS A 567 30.36 -9.77 13.37
N GLU A 568 30.31 -10.98 13.90
CA GLU A 568 29.31 -11.43 14.88
C GLU A 568 29.32 -10.55 16.14
N ALA A 569 30.51 -10.14 16.60
CA ALA A 569 30.65 -9.22 17.73
C ALA A 569 29.95 -7.88 17.48
N TYR A 570 30.02 -7.33 16.26
CA TYR A 570 29.38 -6.05 15.92
C TYR A 570 27.86 -6.20 15.78
N GLU A 571 27.39 -7.35 15.29
CA GLU A 571 25.96 -7.66 15.19
C GLU A 571 25.32 -7.83 16.58
N GLN A 572 26.05 -8.42 17.53
CA GLN A 572 25.62 -8.56 18.94
C GLN A 572 25.55 -7.22 19.70
N LEU A 573 26.23 -6.17 19.24
CA LEU A 573 26.13 -4.82 19.83
C LEU A 573 24.88 -4.06 19.40
N GLN A 574 24.21 -4.47 18.32
CA GLN A 574 23.04 -3.74 17.82
C GLN A 574 21.88 -3.86 18.79
N GLY A 575 21.33 -2.72 19.22
CA GLY A 575 20.24 -2.69 20.19
C GLY A 575 20.67 -2.93 21.65
N VAL A 576 21.98 -2.88 21.95
CA VAL A 576 22.50 -3.04 23.32
C VAL A 576 23.05 -1.73 23.84
N TRP A 577 22.59 -1.28 25.01
CA TRP A 577 23.04 -0.06 25.67
C TRP A 577 24.11 -0.34 26.70
N ILE A 578 23.90 -1.39 27.50
CA ILE A 578 24.86 -1.88 28.49
C ILE A 578 25.17 -3.33 28.18
N LEU A 579 26.42 -3.58 27.82
CA LEU A 579 26.93 -4.92 27.60
C LEU A 579 27.72 -5.39 28.82
N GLU A 580 27.28 -6.47 29.44
CA GLU A 580 28.04 -7.17 30.48
C GLU A 580 29.08 -8.08 29.85
N MET A 581 30.34 -7.95 30.29
CA MET A 581 31.42 -8.88 29.98
C MET A 581 31.66 -9.77 31.21
N ALA A 582 30.91 -10.87 31.30
CA ALA A 582 31.03 -11.83 32.39
C ALA A 582 32.37 -12.56 32.39
N GLU A 583 32.91 -12.79 33.60
CA GLU A 583 34.11 -13.59 33.88
C GLU A 583 35.36 -13.21 33.06
N MET A 584 35.53 -11.92 32.74
CA MET A 584 36.74 -11.40 32.06
C MET A 584 37.20 -12.35 30.93
N MET A 585 36.44 -12.42 29.83
CA MET A 585 36.60 -13.34 28.68
C MET A 585 38.02 -13.58 28.13
N ALA A 586 39.05 -12.86 28.59
CA ALA A 586 40.41 -12.90 28.10
C ALA A 586 41.39 -13.55 29.10
N THR A 587 41.51 -14.88 29.06
CA THR A 587 42.55 -15.58 29.83
C THR A 587 43.93 -15.51 29.17
N LYS A 588 43.99 -15.26 27.84
CA LYS A 588 45.24 -15.16 27.06
C LYS A 588 45.55 -13.72 26.68
N LYS A 589 46.85 -13.40 26.55
CA LYS A 589 47.33 -12.06 26.15
C LYS A 589 46.73 -11.55 24.83
N ALA A 590 46.52 -12.42 23.85
CA ALA A 590 45.90 -12.05 22.58
C ALA A 590 44.45 -11.56 22.74
N ASP A 591 43.69 -12.16 23.66
CA ASP A 591 42.31 -11.80 23.93
C ASP A 591 42.24 -10.46 24.68
N ILE A 592 43.22 -10.15 25.53
CA ILE A 592 43.33 -8.86 26.22
C ILE A 592 43.55 -7.72 25.21
N GLU A 593 44.47 -7.90 24.26
CA GLU A 593 44.72 -6.91 23.21
C GLU A 593 43.50 -6.74 22.28
N ALA A 594 42.84 -7.84 21.92
CA ALA A 594 41.60 -7.79 21.15
C ALA A 594 40.50 -7.01 21.88
N THR A 595 40.31 -7.24 23.18
CA THR A 595 39.37 -6.49 24.02
C THR A 595 39.73 -5.00 24.09
N LYS A 596 41.01 -4.64 24.29
CA LYS A 596 41.43 -3.22 24.28
C LYS A 596 41.13 -2.55 22.95
N HIS A 597 41.40 -3.22 21.84
CA HIS A 597 41.09 -2.72 20.51
C HIS A 597 39.58 -2.58 20.33
N PHE A 598 38.81 -3.59 20.78
CA PHE A 598 37.36 -3.57 20.74
C PHE A 598 36.80 -2.39 21.53
N LEU A 599 37.14 -2.21 22.80
CA LEU A 599 36.72 -1.07 23.63
C LEU A 599 37.12 0.30 23.04
N SER A 600 38.26 0.37 22.33
CA SER A 600 38.79 1.62 21.79
C SER A 600 37.98 2.18 20.61
N LYS A 601 37.15 1.38 19.94
CA LYS A 601 36.41 1.79 18.75
C LYS A 601 35.31 2.82 19.06
N THR A 602 35.10 3.71 18.11
CA THR A 602 34.02 4.70 18.12
C THR A 602 32.89 4.33 17.16
N GLU A 603 33.18 3.58 16.11
CA GLU A 603 32.23 3.08 15.12
C GLU A 603 32.58 1.65 14.71
N ASP A 604 31.56 0.90 14.32
CA ASP A 604 31.70 -0.42 13.73
C ASP A 604 31.29 -0.34 12.25
N ILE A 605 32.13 -0.89 11.36
CA ILE A 605 31.92 -0.83 9.91
C ILE A 605 31.73 -2.25 9.39
N TYR A 606 30.52 -2.57 8.96
CA TYR A 606 30.20 -3.86 8.39
C TYR A 606 29.00 -3.80 7.45
N ARG A 607 28.81 -4.86 6.66
CA ARG A 607 27.67 -5.05 5.78
C ARG A 607 26.61 -5.88 6.51
N VAL A 608 25.46 -5.28 6.79
CA VAL A 608 24.29 -5.99 7.33
C VAL A 608 23.85 -7.10 6.37
N ALA A 609 23.24 -8.16 6.90
CA ALA A 609 22.68 -9.22 6.07
C ALA A 609 21.73 -8.62 5.02
N TYR A 610 21.83 -9.08 3.77
CA TYR A 610 21.07 -8.59 2.60
C TYR A 610 21.26 -7.12 2.20
N GLY A 611 21.95 -6.29 2.99
CA GLY A 611 22.32 -4.94 2.62
C GLY A 611 23.20 -4.95 1.36
N ARG A 612 23.05 -3.97 0.45
CA ARG A 612 23.88 -3.87 -0.76
C ARG A 612 25.22 -3.15 -0.53
N ARG A 613 25.30 -2.37 0.55
CA ARG A 613 26.42 -1.48 0.87
C ARG A 613 26.91 -1.74 2.29
N THR A 614 28.17 -1.41 2.53
CA THR A 614 28.74 -1.37 3.88
C THR A 614 28.19 -0.15 4.61
N SER A 615 27.76 -0.33 5.86
CA SER A 615 27.23 0.73 6.71
C SER A 615 28.20 1.02 7.86
N ARG A 616 28.10 2.22 8.42
CA ARG A 616 28.84 2.67 9.60
C ARG A 616 27.87 2.79 10.75
N PHE A 617 28.19 2.17 11.87
CA PHE A 617 27.37 2.17 13.08
C PHE A 617 28.18 2.82 14.20
N PRO A 618 27.97 4.11 14.51
CA PRO A 618 28.59 4.75 15.65
C PRO A 618 28.15 4.04 16.94
N ARG A 619 29.09 3.79 17.85
CA ARG A 619 28.79 3.05 19.07
C ARG A 619 27.95 3.86 20.02
N GLN A 620 26.89 3.23 20.50
CA GLN A 620 25.91 3.76 21.44
C GLN A 620 25.91 3.01 22.79
N CYS A 621 26.75 1.97 22.93
CA CYS A 621 26.83 1.13 24.12
C CYS A 621 28.02 1.47 25.02
N ILE A 622 27.93 1.04 26.28
CA ILE A 622 29.05 0.94 27.22
C ILE A 622 29.26 -0.52 27.63
N PHE A 623 30.44 -0.79 28.21
CA PHE A 623 30.83 -2.11 28.68
C PHE A 623 31.02 -2.08 30.19
N ILE A 624 30.50 -3.09 30.88
CA ILE A 624 30.72 -3.33 32.31
C ILE A 624 31.17 -4.77 32.48
N GLY A 625 32.33 -4.99 33.08
CA GLY A 625 32.85 -6.30 33.42
C GLY A 625 32.39 -6.77 34.79
N THR A 626 32.23 -8.07 34.96
CA THR A 626 32.03 -8.70 36.27
C THR A 626 33.09 -9.77 36.50
N SER A 627 33.67 -9.79 37.71
CA SER A 627 34.67 -10.79 38.10
C SER A 627 34.37 -11.36 39.48
N ASN A 628 34.60 -12.66 39.66
CA ASN A 628 34.60 -13.31 40.97
C ASN A 628 35.98 -13.32 41.63
N GLU A 629 37.03 -13.11 40.84
CA GLU A 629 38.41 -13.00 41.28
C GLU A 629 38.76 -11.53 41.51
N ARG A 630 39.63 -11.27 42.50
CA ARG A 630 40.17 -9.92 42.77
C ARG A 630 41.34 -9.60 41.84
N GLU A 631 42.14 -10.60 41.52
CA GLU A 631 43.29 -10.48 40.62
C GLU A 631 42.92 -10.98 39.22
N PHE A 632 42.48 -10.08 38.34
CA PHE A 632 42.07 -10.42 36.97
C PHE A 632 42.84 -9.65 35.89
N LEU A 633 43.64 -8.66 36.28
CA LEU A 633 44.44 -7.88 35.33
C LEU A 633 45.78 -8.57 35.09
N ARG A 634 45.87 -9.34 34.00
CA ARG A 634 47.08 -10.13 33.68
C ARG A 634 48.16 -9.38 32.89
N ASP A 635 47.81 -8.25 32.28
CA ASP A 635 48.72 -7.51 31.41
C ASP A 635 49.16 -6.21 32.07
N LYS A 636 50.45 -6.10 32.43
CA LYS A 636 51.00 -4.87 33.02
C LYS A 636 50.92 -3.66 32.08
N THR A 637 50.73 -3.86 30.77
CA THR A 637 50.61 -2.78 29.79
C THR A 637 49.15 -2.51 29.44
N GLY A 638 48.67 -1.28 29.64
CA GLY A 638 47.35 -0.86 29.15
C GLY A 638 46.14 -1.17 30.06
N ASN A 639 46.37 -1.45 31.35
CA ASN A 639 45.31 -1.58 32.37
C ASN A 639 44.47 -0.31 32.59
N ARG A 640 44.92 0.85 32.06
CA ARG A 640 44.23 2.14 32.18
C ARG A 640 42.75 2.13 31.77
N ARG A 641 42.36 1.20 30.88
CA ARG A 641 40.99 1.05 30.37
C ARG A 641 40.07 0.32 31.34
N PHE A 642 40.59 -0.26 32.40
CA PHE A 642 39.83 -1.04 33.37
C PHE A 642 39.73 -0.25 34.67
N TRP A 643 38.50 -0.01 35.12
CA TRP A 643 38.22 0.68 36.38
C TRP A 643 37.66 -0.35 37.37
N PRO A 644 38.55 -1.09 38.07
CA PRO A 644 38.13 -2.09 39.05
C PRO A 644 37.46 -1.42 40.24
N VAL A 645 36.34 -1.96 40.69
CA VAL A 645 35.62 -1.58 41.91
C VAL A 645 35.35 -2.85 42.72
N ASP A 646 36.01 -2.95 43.85
CA ASP A 646 35.75 -3.98 44.86
C ASP A 646 34.38 -3.74 45.50
N ILE A 647 33.55 -4.79 45.55
CA ILE A 647 32.21 -4.74 46.12
C ILE A 647 32.04 -5.78 47.24
N ALA A 648 30.98 -5.65 48.03
CA ALA A 648 30.74 -6.42 49.25
C ALA A 648 31.91 -6.34 50.24
N ILE A 649 32.66 -5.22 50.21
CA ILE A 649 33.65 -4.85 51.22
C ILE A 649 32.93 -4.38 52.48
N ASN A 650 31.85 -3.62 52.28
CA ASN A 650 30.94 -3.16 53.30
C ASN A 650 29.59 -3.86 53.17
N LYS A 651 28.78 -3.76 54.22
CA LYS A 651 27.37 -4.15 54.13
C LYS A 651 26.63 -3.12 53.26
N PRO A 652 25.91 -3.53 52.19
CA PRO A 652 25.10 -2.61 51.39
C PRO A 652 24.05 -1.89 52.24
N ASN A 653 23.79 -0.62 51.93
CA ASN A 653 22.75 0.20 52.56
C ASN A 653 21.36 -0.14 52.02
N LYS A 654 21.28 -0.58 50.76
CA LYS A 654 20.06 -0.90 50.01
C LYS A 654 20.18 -2.29 49.37
N ASN A 655 19.04 -2.92 49.12
CA ASN A 655 18.91 -4.23 48.47
C ASN A 655 18.66 -4.06 46.96
N VAL A 656 19.53 -4.63 46.12
CA VAL A 656 19.39 -4.59 44.64
C VAL A 656 18.05 -5.18 44.17
N PHE A 657 17.52 -6.19 44.84
CA PHE A 657 16.30 -6.88 44.40
C PHE A 657 15.05 -6.09 44.76
N GLU A 658 15.01 -5.49 45.95
CA GLU A 658 13.83 -4.85 46.54
C GLU A 658 13.80 -3.33 46.32
N ASP A 659 14.93 -2.66 46.55
CA ASP A 659 15.00 -1.19 46.59
C ASP A 659 15.32 -0.56 45.23
N LEU A 660 15.96 -1.30 44.30
CA LEU A 660 16.25 -0.79 42.96
C LEU A 660 15.03 -0.99 42.05
N THR A 661 14.02 -0.15 42.25
CA THR A 661 12.76 -0.14 41.50
C THR A 661 12.89 0.56 40.14
N GLU A 662 11.90 0.44 39.27
CA GLU A 662 11.85 1.19 37.99
C GLU A 662 11.93 2.70 38.20
N TYR A 663 11.32 3.21 39.28
CA TYR A 663 11.40 4.62 39.65
C TYR A 663 12.84 5.03 40.01
N GLU A 664 13.52 4.27 40.87
CA GLU A 664 14.93 4.55 41.24
C GLU A 664 15.85 4.48 40.01
N ILE A 665 15.65 3.49 39.13
CA ILE A 665 16.42 3.36 37.87
C ILE A 665 16.18 4.60 36.99
N GLY A 666 14.93 5.03 36.85
CA GLY A 666 14.59 6.26 36.15
C GLY A 666 15.28 7.48 36.75
N GLN A 667 15.29 7.64 38.07
CA GLN A 667 15.95 8.78 38.71
C GLN A 667 17.49 8.75 38.59
N ILE A 668 18.12 7.57 38.64
CA ILE A 668 19.55 7.41 38.37
C ILE A 668 19.88 7.86 36.94
N TRP A 669 19.07 7.47 35.96
CA TRP A 669 19.25 7.89 34.57
C TRP A 669 18.95 9.36 34.33
N ALA A 670 17.95 9.92 35.01
CA ALA A 670 17.62 11.33 34.94
C ALA A 670 18.75 12.21 35.51
N GLU A 671 19.37 11.80 36.63
CA GLU A 671 20.57 12.47 37.16
C GLU A 671 21.77 12.33 36.20
N ALA A 672 22.00 11.15 35.63
CA ALA A 672 23.07 10.93 34.66
C ALA A 672 22.90 11.79 33.39
N LEU A 673 21.65 12.01 32.96
CA LEU A 673 21.31 12.94 31.87
C LEU A 673 21.62 14.39 32.24
N GLU A 674 21.26 14.81 33.46
CA GLU A 674 21.56 16.15 33.94
C GLU A 674 23.07 16.40 34.06
N LEU A 675 23.83 15.40 34.53
CA LEU A 675 25.30 15.45 34.54
C LEU A 675 25.90 15.60 33.14
N PHE A 676 25.37 14.87 32.15
CA PHE A 676 25.76 15.01 30.75
C PHE A 676 25.45 16.40 30.20
N ASN A 677 24.25 16.92 30.46
CA ASN A 677 23.82 18.26 30.04
C ASN A 677 24.69 19.36 30.66
N ASN A 678 25.12 19.17 31.91
CA ASN A 678 26.04 20.05 32.62
C ASN A 678 27.51 19.88 32.21
N GLY A 679 27.83 18.96 31.29
CA GLY A 679 29.15 18.83 30.69
C GLY A 679 30.15 18.02 31.50
N GLU A 680 29.71 17.07 32.33
CA GLU A 680 30.58 16.13 33.04
C GLU A 680 31.55 15.43 32.05
N THR A 681 32.84 15.40 32.39
CA THR A 681 33.86 14.82 31.53
C THR A 681 33.85 13.30 31.60
N LEU A 682 34.08 12.62 30.47
CA LEU A 682 34.06 11.14 30.42
C LEU A 682 35.42 10.48 30.69
N TYR A 683 36.46 11.27 30.92
CA TYR A 683 37.82 10.82 31.23
C TYR A 683 38.23 11.29 32.62
N LEU A 684 39.17 10.56 33.22
CA LEU A 684 39.74 10.90 34.52
C LEU A 684 40.77 12.02 34.37
N ASN A 685 40.81 12.95 35.33
CA ASN A 685 41.90 13.92 35.41
C ASN A 685 43.18 13.25 35.98
N TYR A 686 44.29 14.00 36.02
CA TYR A 686 45.59 13.46 36.44
C TYR A 686 45.60 12.82 37.84
N GLU A 687 44.93 13.44 38.83
CA GLU A 687 44.88 12.91 40.20
C GLU A 687 43.95 11.69 40.29
N GLU A 688 42.83 11.71 39.57
CA GLU A 688 41.91 10.58 39.45
C GLU A 688 42.55 9.38 38.73
N GLU A 689 43.34 9.61 37.68
CA GLU A 689 44.11 8.57 36.99
C GLU A 689 45.14 7.93 37.91
N LYS A 690 45.77 8.71 38.79
CA LYS A 690 46.73 8.19 39.77
C LYS A 690 46.05 7.26 40.77
N GLU A 691 44.85 7.59 41.23
CA GLU A 691 44.08 6.71 42.11
C GLU A 691 43.59 5.47 41.38
N ALA A 692 43.08 5.61 40.15
CA ALA A 692 42.69 4.49 39.31
C ALA A 692 43.84 3.52 39.05
N LYS A 693 45.07 4.04 38.88
CA LYS A 693 46.26 3.22 38.69
C LYS A 693 46.58 2.39 39.93
N LYS A 694 46.45 2.94 41.14
CA LYS A 694 46.63 2.16 42.38
C LYS A 694 45.63 1.01 42.46
N GLN A 695 44.37 1.28 42.14
CA GLN A 695 43.32 0.26 42.12
C GLN A 695 43.59 -0.79 41.03
N GLN A 696 44.13 -0.42 39.88
CA GLN A 696 44.55 -1.38 38.83
C GLN A 696 45.73 -2.26 39.29
N GLU A 697 46.69 -1.69 40.03
CA GLU A 697 47.84 -2.41 40.56
C GLU A 697 47.41 -3.46 41.60
N THR A 698 46.48 -3.13 42.51
CA THR A 698 45.96 -4.08 43.51
C THR A 698 45.13 -5.23 42.94
N HIS A 699 44.64 -5.09 41.70
CA HIS A 699 43.87 -6.10 40.98
C HIS A 699 44.69 -6.80 39.87
N SER A 700 46.00 -6.52 39.81
CA SER A 700 46.92 -7.18 38.88
C SER A 700 47.35 -8.54 39.41
N GLU A 701 47.34 -9.56 38.56
CA GLU A 701 47.80 -10.91 38.93
C GLU A 701 49.31 -10.86 39.20
N GLU A 702 49.71 -11.20 40.43
CA GLU A 702 51.12 -11.36 40.76
C GLU A 702 51.62 -12.73 40.32
N SER A 703 52.75 -12.77 39.61
CA SER A 703 53.36 -14.05 39.27
C SER A 703 53.82 -14.75 40.54
N ALA A 704 53.47 -16.03 40.74
CA ALA A 704 54.01 -16.85 41.83
C ALA A 704 55.56 -16.89 41.86
N LYS A 705 56.22 -16.57 40.74
CA LYS A 705 57.68 -16.43 40.64
C LYS A 705 58.20 -15.12 41.23
N ALA A 706 57.37 -14.10 41.39
CA ALA A 706 57.79 -12.77 41.87
C ALA A 706 58.36 -12.85 43.29
N GLY A 707 57.64 -13.48 44.23
CA GLY A 707 58.13 -13.68 45.59
C GLY A 707 59.43 -14.51 45.64
N LEU A 708 59.53 -15.57 44.84
CA LEU A 708 60.74 -16.39 44.75
C LEU A 708 61.94 -15.58 44.21
N ILE A 709 61.71 -14.73 43.21
CA ILE A 709 62.75 -13.88 42.62
C ILE A 709 63.17 -12.80 43.62
N GLU A 710 62.23 -12.19 44.33
CA GLU A 710 62.52 -11.19 45.36
C GLU A 710 63.35 -11.78 46.51
N GLU A 711 62.97 -12.94 47.03
CA GLU A 711 63.75 -13.67 48.04
C GLU A 711 65.15 -14.01 47.51
N TYR A 712 65.24 -14.50 46.27
CA TYR A 712 66.52 -14.74 45.60
C TYR A 712 67.37 -13.47 45.56
N LEU A 713 66.83 -12.32 45.14
CA LEU A 713 67.54 -11.04 45.03
C LEU A 713 67.99 -10.47 46.38
N ASN A 714 67.25 -10.78 47.44
CA ASN A 714 67.55 -10.36 48.81
C ASN A 714 68.50 -11.33 49.53
N LYS A 715 68.64 -12.57 49.08
CA LYS A 715 69.58 -13.55 49.63
C LYS A 715 71.04 -13.08 49.44
N PRO A 716 71.81 -12.85 50.52
CA PRO A 716 73.22 -12.48 50.42
C PRO A 716 74.03 -13.52 49.63
N ILE A 717 75.03 -13.06 48.87
CA ILE A 717 75.95 -13.89 48.10
C ILE A 717 77.34 -13.89 48.74
N THR A 718 78.17 -14.89 48.41
CA THR A 718 79.55 -15.00 48.88
C THR A 718 80.51 -14.13 48.07
N ASP A 719 81.67 -13.80 48.64
CA ASP A 719 82.70 -12.95 48.02
C ASP A 719 83.22 -13.49 46.69
N ASN A 720 83.24 -14.81 46.55
CA ASN A 720 83.67 -15.54 45.36
C ASN A 720 82.51 -15.91 44.41
N TRP A 721 81.29 -15.39 44.59
CA TRP A 721 80.08 -15.82 43.88
C TRP A 721 80.25 -15.97 42.36
N TYR A 722 80.88 -15.00 41.71
CA TYR A 722 81.05 -15.00 40.25
C TYR A 722 82.14 -15.96 39.73
N ASN A 723 82.88 -16.62 40.63
CA ASN A 723 83.81 -17.70 40.31
C ASN A 723 83.20 -19.10 40.49
N LEU A 724 82.05 -19.21 41.18
CA LEU A 724 81.38 -20.48 41.42
C LEU A 724 80.71 -21.04 40.16
N GLY A 725 80.69 -22.37 40.05
CA GLY A 725 79.95 -23.11 39.03
C GLY A 725 78.43 -23.10 39.29
N ILE A 726 77.63 -23.45 38.27
CA ILE A 726 76.16 -23.45 38.38
C ILE A 726 75.68 -24.39 39.50
N ALA A 727 76.30 -25.57 39.65
CA ALA A 727 75.92 -26.55 40.67
C ALA A 727 76.12 -26.02 42.11
N GLU A 728 77.24 -25.35 42.37
CA GLU A 728 77.55 -24.76 43.68
C GLU A 728 76.58 -23.63 44.03
N LYS A 729 76.26 -22.77 43.06
CA LYS A 729 75.29 -21.69 43.22
C LYS A 729 73.88 -22.21 43.50
N ARG A 730 73.46 -23.27 42.80
CA ARG A 730 72.16 -23.93 43.05
C ARG A 730 72.08 -24.51 44.46
N ASN A 731 73.11 -25.23 44.88
CA ASN A 731 73.18 -25.78 46.24
C ASN A 731 73.10 -24.67 47.29
N TYR A 732 73.75 -23.53 47.08
CA TYR A 732 73.66 -22.39 48.00
C TYR A 732 72.25 -21.78 48.08
N ILE A 733 71.55 -21.70 46.95
CA ILE A 733 70.22 -21.09 46.88
C ILE A 733 69.15 -22.02 47.48
N HIS A 734 69.17 -23.29 47.12
CA HIS A 734 68.12 -24.27 47.47
C HIS A 734 68.41 -25.06 48.74
N GLY A 735 69.65 -25.00 49.25
CA GLY A 735 70.14 -25.91 50.28
C GLY A 735 70.60 -27.24 49.67
N GLY A 736 71.66 -27.84 50.25
CA GLY A 736 72.15 -29.15 49.84
C GLY A 736 72.18 -30.14 51.01
N ASP A 737 72.00 -31.42 50.74
CA ASP A 737 72.03 -32.51 51.75
C ASP A 737 73.43 -32.83 52.31
N PHE A 738 74.49 -32.16 51.82
CA PHE A 738 75.88 -32.43 52.20
C PHE A 738 76.68 -31.13 52.42
N GLY A 739 76.98 -30.84 53.70
CA GLY A 739 78.06 -29.92 54.13
C GLY A 739 77.65 -28.48 54.48
N GLU A 740 78.39 -27.89 55.44
CA GLU A 740 78.27 -26.47 55.85
C GLU A 740 78.46 -25.55 54.63
N SER A 741 77.41 -24.83 54.27
CA SER A 741 77.45 -23.80 53.22
C SER A 741 78.06 -22.52 53.80
N GLN A 742 79.05 -21.93 53.12
CA GLN A 742 79.60 -20.63 53.51
C GLN A 742 78.49 -19.57 53.51
N GLU A 743 78.18 -18.94 54.65
CA GLU A 743 77.18 -17.86 54.71
C GLU A 743 77.63 -16.66 53.86
N GLY A 744 76.76 -16.20 52.97
CA GLY A 744 77.00 -15.00 52.17
C GLY A 744 76.88 -13.74 53.00
N THR A 745 77.79 -12.78 52.77
CA THR A 745 77.84 -11.49 53.48
C THR A 745 77.63 -10.30 52.54
N ILE A 746 77.63 -10.54 51.21
CA ILE A 746 77.53 -9.48 50.20
C ILE A 746 76.10 -9.36 49.68
N THR A 747 75.55 -8.16 49.72
CA THR A 747 74.26 -7.86 49.06
C THR A 747 74.41 -7.93 47.54
N ARG A 748 73.50 -8.65 46.87
CA ARG A 748 73.49 -8.69 45.40
C ARG A 748 73.12 -7.31 44.84
N THR A 749 74.04 -6.71 44.07
CA THR A 749 73.89 -5.38 43.45
C THR A 749 73.53 -5.43 41.97
N LYS A 750 73.67 -6.59 41.32
CA LYS A 750 73.29 -6.82 39.93
C LYS A 750 72.76 -8.23 39.71
N THR A 751 71.85 -8.39 38.77
CA THR A 751 71.34 -9.69 38.31
C THR A 751 71.06 -9.68 36.81
N CYS A 752 70.85 -10.85 36.22
CA CYS A 752 70.27 -10.99 34.89
C CYS A 752 69.29 -12.16 34.83
N VAL A 753 68.48 -12.19 33.78
CA VAL A 753 67.49 -13.25 33.56
C VAL A 753 68.12 -14.65 33.53
N MET A 754 69.32 -14.79 32.97
CA MET A 754 70.00 -16.07 32.89
C MET A 754 70.43 -16.59 34.28
N GLU A 755 70.87 -15.70 35.17
CA GLU A 755 71.17 -16.08 36.56
C GLU A 755 69.92 -16.57 37.27
N ILE A 756 68.81 -15.83 37.19
CA ILE A 756 67.55 -16.24 37.81
C ILE A 756 67.05 -17.58 37.24
N TRP A 757 67.07 -17.74 35.92
CA TRP A 757 66.64 -18.99 35.28
C TRP A 757 67.49 -20.19 35.72
N CYS A 758 68.80 -20.04 35.69
CA CYS A 758 69.69 -21.16 35.95
C CYS A 758 69.91 -21.44 37.43
N GLU A 759 69.93 -20.41 38.28
CA GLU A 759 70.28 -20.51 39.70
C GLU A 759 69.04 -20.70 40.56
N LEU A 760 68.00 -19.87 40.37
CA LEU A 760 66.75 -19.97 41.15
C LEU A 760 65.83 -21.05 40.60
N PHE A 761 65.58 -21.10 39.28
CA PHE A 761 64.62 -22.06 38.73
C PHE A 761 65.24 -23.40 38.29
N ASN A 762 66.52 -23.62 38.57
CA ASN A 762 67.28 -24.80 38.17
C ASN A 762 67.21 -25.11 36.66
N GLY A 763 66.87 -24.12 35.84
CA GLY A 763 66.66 -24.28 34.41
C GLY A 763 67.96 -24.53 33.64
N ASP A 764 67.89 -25.34 32.59
CA ASP A 764 69.01 -25.50 31.66
C ASP A 764 69.18 -24.19 30.85
N PRO A 765 70.38 -23.58 30.83
CA PRO A 765 70.65 -22.40 30.00
C PRO A 765 70.21 -22.53 28.54
N LYS A 766 70.29 -23.74 27.96
CA LYS A 766 69.90 -24.03 26.57
C LYS A 766 68.40 -24.02 26.35
N MET A 767 67.62 -24.21 27.42
CA MET A 767 66.16 -24.30 27.37
C MET A 767 65.47 -22.98 27.72
N LEU A 768 66.23 -21.89 27.92
CA LEU A 768 65.64 -20.58 28.18
C LEU A 768 64.90 -20.07 26.93
N THR A 769 63.57 -20.11 26.98
CA THR A 769 62.73 -19.60 25.89
C THR A 769 62.59 -18.07 25.96
N GLN A 770 62.23 -17.43 24.84
CA GLN A 770 61.90 -16.00 24.83
C GLN A 770 60.72 -15.67 25.76
N ILE A 771 59.76 -16.59 25.94
CA ILE A 771 58.59 -16.39 26.79
C ILE A 771 59.02 -16.31 28.26
N THR A 772 59.76 -17.31 28.73
CA THR A 772 60.29 -17.35 30.10
C THR A 772 61.24 -16.19 30.38
N SER A 773 62.05 -15.81 29.39
CA SER A 773 62.94 -14.66 29.52
C SER A 773 62.18 -13.34 29.69
N ARG A 774 61.08 -13.15 28.96
CA ARG A 774 60.22 -11.97 29.08
C ARG A 774 59.50 -11.95 30.44
N GLU A 775 58.96 -13.08 30.88
CA GLU A 775 58.29 -13.22 32.18
C GLU A 775 59.22 -12.80 33.34
N ILE A 776 60.45 -13.31 33.39
CA ILE A 776 61.43 -12.93 34.43
C ILE A 776 61.81 -11.44 34.32
N ASN A 777 61.99 -10.90 33.10
CA ASN A 777 62.26 -9.47 32.91
C ASN A 777 61.11 -8.58 33.41
N ASP A 778 59.86 -8.97 33.16
CA ASP A 778 58.68 -8.18 33.53
C ASP A 778 58.38 -8.27 35.04
N ILE A 779 58.81 -9.35 35.70
CA ILE A 779 58.90 -9.40 37.16
C ILE A 779 59.96 -8.43 37.66
N LEU A 780 61.20 -8.51 37.16
CA LEU A 780 62.32 -7.65 37.61
C LEU A 780 62.05 -6.15 37.47
N LYS A 781 61.35 -5.72 36.41
CA LYS A 781 60.95 -4.31 36.24
C LYS A 781 59.93 -3.83 37.28
N GLY A 782 59.21 -4.75 37.91
CA GLY A 782 58.18 -4.45 38.90
C GLY A 782 58.65 -4.60 40.35
N ILE A 783 59.88 -5.06 40.59
CA ILE A 783 60.43 -5.17 41.95
C ILE A 783 61.02 -3.82 42.35
N ASP A 784 60.58 -3.30 43.49
CA ASP A 784 61.05 -2.03 44.02
C ASP A 784 62.56 -2.05 44.35
N GLY A 785 63.26 -0.95 44.08
CA GLY A 785 64.72 -0.85 44.25
C GLY A 785 65.57 -1.58 43.20
N TRP A 786 65.00 -2.06 42.09
CA TRP A 786 65.75 -2.62 40.95
C TRP A 786 65.42 -1.90 39.65
N LYS A 787 66.45 -1.50 38.89
CA LYS A 787 66.28 -0.87 37.56
C LYS A 787 67.03 -1.59 36.46
N SER A 788 66.53 -1.46 35.24
CA SER A 788 67.24 -1.95 34.06
C SER A 788 68.52 -1.12 33.84
N TYR A 789 69.64 -1.80 33.61
CA TYR A 789 70.91 -1.16 33.31
C TYR A 789 71.02 -0.86 31.81
N ASP A 790 71.31 0.39 31.46
CA ASP A 790 71.51 0.80 30.07
C ASP A 790 72.87 0.30 29.55
N GLY A 791 72.87 -0.92 29.01
CA GLY A 791 74.05 -1.60 28.51
C GLY A 791 74.06 -3.10 28.81
N ARG A 792 75.24 -3.68 28.91
CA ARG A 792 75.42 -5.08 29.31
C ARG A 792 76.52 -5.18 30.37
N LEU A 793 76.30 -6.04 31.36
CA LEU A 793 77.28 -6.34 32.41
C LEU A 793 77.75 -7.78 32.30
N ARG A 794 78.96 -8.04 32.79
CA ARG A 794 79.53 -9.40 32.84
C ARG A 794 79.11 -10.11 34.13
N PHE A 795 78.69 -11.37 34.00
CA PHE A 795 78.21 -12.25 35.08
C PHE A 795 79.08 -13.52 35.14
N GLY A 796 80.30 -13.35 35.66
CA GLY A 796 81.29 -14.42 35.80
C GLY A 796 81.76 -15.02 34.48
N LYS A 797 82.43 -16.18 34.58
CA LYS A 797 82.74 -17.04 33.41
C LYS A 797 81.54 -17.85 32.96
N THR A 798 80.57 -18.05 33.85
CA THR A 798 79.41 -18.95 33.69
C THR A 798 78.36 -18.43 32.70
N TYR A 799 78.03 -17.12 32.74
CA TYR A 799 76.96 -16.56 31.88
C TYR A 799 77.45 -15.48 30.91
N GLY A 800 78.70 -15.04 31.01
CA GLY A 800 79.26 -14.03 30.12
C GLY A 800 78.59 -12.65 30.26
N THR A 801 78.45 -11.94 29.14
CA THR A 801 77.92 -10.57 29.10
C THR A 801 76.42 -10.57 28.81
N GLN A 802 75.61 -10.13 29.78
CA GLN A 802 74.14 -10.15 29.72
C GLN A 802 73.56 -8.75 29.88
N ARG A 803 72.32 -8.56 29.41
CA ARG A 803 71.51 -7.41 29.83
C ARG A 803 71.21 -7.56 31.32
N ALA A 804 71.41 -6.48 32.07
CA ALA A 804 71.45 -6.51 33.52
C ALA A 804 70.34 -5.67 34.14
N PHE A 805 69.98 -6.05 35.36
CA PHE A 805 69.30 -5.19 36.32
C PHE A 805 70.28 -4.88 37.44
N VAL A 806 70.25 -3.65 37.92
CA VAL A 806 71.08 -3.18 39.04
C VAL A 806 70.18 -2.70 40.16
N ARG A 807 70.62 -2.95 41.38
CA ARG A 807 69.96 -2.46 42.59
C ARG A 807 70.22 -0.97 42.70
N GLU A 808 69.18 -0.20 43.01
CA GLU A 808 69.26 1.27 43.16
C GLU A 808 70.04 1.72 44.40
#